data_AF-A0A511B5D0-F1
#
_entry.id   AF-A0A511B5D0-F1
#
_cell.length_a   1.000
_cell.length_b   1.000
_cell.length_c   1.000
_cell.angle_alpha   90.00
_cell.angle_beta   90.00
_cell.angle_gamma   90.00
#
_symmetry.space_group_name_H-M   'P 1'
#
loop_
_entity.id
_entity.type
_entity.pdbx_description
1 polymer ?
#
loop_
_entity_poly.entity_id
_entity_poly.type
_entity_poly.pdbx_seq_one_letter_code
_entity_poly.pdbx_strand_id
1 'polypeptide(L)'
;MTEITQQPITTLADGDVLMLVRIVNNTPLIFQLPAAQIMSLFAEKYAANTAEQIKTDFAATMTSAQNAVSGVAADAPAAKVLLTASQNGSSIGNFRGYWDAHANAPALANGVGAEGDLYLVSVAGTMSLDGNAVWAVGDAAWFHNGAWQFYARAGWAAVAQTITSLGEIRAGTARMLSGQDGNALTLTDAFGFLIGLIGPDGSYASDQDDQPAFGLTGSGVFAGDVRLLQSSDETVALLDKHGFPLRLNALSAPSGGQTLSVTQRPPGCRDDAAALYAAADVWQHDGESQTCLYPNANSAIWQAEGSVPQRPGDQFSASLAAAYGTTRQVSAYTGPLMDVIAVRGSGPVVVSIGQDDAGFLSRSDLMTARAGVATGTPLYVVKLYDQSSNGHHIMASGFDGTAASVEVANLPHIGERHHGRLDLVSWAAEPAAAQPLAIPASLTLSAGSASALLYGAVSSCNCPLYTTYSLLGLGSTDGQALTLGVGGGAESGRLAFSDYKPTTVLADSGRTLNVRHGLIGVSLGGGDSVTLHVPTIYPAGQDISLSSGFSARQFVGGVLGGAPAGSGYSSALQVSGLVLLNAAVTDADIKAATVSAARLYDWTPQIRDRLDCFGSSTTQGYLNKDGWCWPQMLGDYLDQPFEVRSVSVAGSKASDFLEYTIANMLADAADPAQPRRKHAITWYGNNDVNGGQSIATVVANNATIHQKLRAAGYEKLFILGQYNTGLNAAIRQAVADGTIDADAFIDPWSSLPMSNHADTALYHDGTHPTAAADRLAASFIARALNAHLEN
;
A
#
# COMPACT_ATOMS: atom_id res chain seq x y z
N MET A 1 51.94 -14.22 -14.03
CA MET A 1 51.91 -13.02 -13.17
C MET A 1 53.28 -12.80 -12.59
N THR A 2 53.79 -11.57 -12.68
CA THR A 2 55.11 -11.18 -12.19
C THR A 2 54.93 -10.04 -11.19
N GLU A 3 55.62 -10.10 -10.04
CA GLU A 3 55.61 -9.04 -9.03
C GLU A 3 56.59 -7.92 -9.43
N ILE A 4 56.16 -6.66 -9.41
CA ILE A 4 56.92 -5.51 -9.96
C ILE A 4 57.25 -4.43 -8.92
N THR A 5 57.22 -4.77 -7.63
CA THR A 5 57.24 -3.84 -6.47
C THR A 5 58.49 -2.94 -6.32
N GLN A 6 59.44 -2.91 -7.27
CA GLN A 6 60.62 -2.03 -7.22
C GLN A 6 61.02 -1.34 -8.54
N GLN A 7 60.17 -1.33 -9.58
CA GLN A 7 60.50 -0.67 -10.86
C GLN A 7 59.61 0.57 -11.10
N PRO A 8 60.15 1.66 -11.67
CA PRO A 8 59.40 2.91 -11.86
C PRO A 8 58.22 2.70 -12.82
N ILE A 9 57.07 3.33 -12.48
CA ILE A 9 55.73 3.25 -13.11
C ILE A 9 55.70 3.53 -14.63
N THR A 10 56.82 3.95 -15.22
CA THR A 10 56.99 4.38 -16.61
C THR A 10 56.97 3.27 -17.68
N THR A 11 56.80 1.99 -17.34
CA THR A 11 56.84 0.88 -18.32
C THR A 11 55.49 0.27 -18.70
N LEU A 12 54.36 0.94 -18.45
CA LEU A 12 53.05 0.46 -18.91
C LEU A 12 52.85 0.80 -20.39
N ALA A 13 52.63 -0.22 -21.23
CA ALA A 13 52.26 -0.05 -22.63
C ALA A 13 50.73 -0.03 -22.78
N ASP A 14 50.23 0.65 -23.82
CA ASP A 14 48.81 0.61 -24.18
C ASP A 14 48.36 -0.84 -24.40
N GLY A 15 47.34 -1.28 -23.64
CA GLY A 15 46.76 -2.62 -23.73
C GLY A 15 47.09 -3.59 -22.59
N ASP A 16 47.82 -3.18 -21.55
CA ASP A 16 47.94 -3.95 -20.30
C ASP A 16 46.69 -3.76 -19.42
N VAL A 17 46.02 -4.85 -19.02
CA VAL A 17 44.62 -4.77 -18.54
C VAL A 17 44.45 -5.01 -17.03
N LEU A 18 45.44 -5.55 -16.29
CA LEU A 18 45.21 -5.85 -14.88
C LEU A 18 46.40 -5.58 -13.96
N MET A 19 46.21 -4.63 -13.04
CA MET A 19 47.00 -4.46 -11.83
C MET A 19 46.24 -5.08 -10.66
N LEU A 20 46.83 -6.10 -10.03
CA LEU A 20 46.34 -6.61 -8.74
C LEU A 20 47.22 -6.03 -7.64
N VAL A 21 46.61 -5.25 -6.74
CA VAL A 21 47.26 -4.76 -5.53
C VAL A 21 46.87 -5.66 -4.38
N ARG A 22 47.84 -6.37 -3.81
CA ARG A 22 47.64 -7.17 -2.60
C ARG A 22 48.44 -6.56 -1.47
N ILE A 23 47.78 -6.19 -0.38
CA ILE A 23 48.45 -5.72 0.83
C ILE A 23 48.78 -6.93 1.70
N VAL A 24 50.06 -7.15 1.98
CA VAL A 24 50.53 -8.16 2.92
C VAL A 24 51.40 -7.45 3.96
N ASN A 25 51.05 -7.58 5.25
CA ASN A 25 51.74 -6.90 6.35
C ASN A 25 51.92 -5.38 6.11
N ASN A 26 50.85 -4.68 5.71
CA ASN A 26 50.84 -3.25 5.38
C ASN A 26 51.74 -2.79 4.21
N THR A 27 52.32 -3.70 3.44
CA THR A 27 53.07 -3.35 2.22
C THR A 27 52.26 -3.73 0.97
N PRO A 28 51.95 -2.77 0.07
CA PRO A 28 51.27 -3.08 -1.18
C PRO A 28 52.23 -3.74 -2.16
N LEU A 29 51.91 -4.97 -2.57
CA LEU A 29 52.59 -5.68 -3.65
C LEU A 29 51.75 -5.56 -4.93
N ILE A 30 52.41 -5.23 -6.05
CA ILE A 30 51.75 -4.99 -7.35
C ILE A 30 52.14 -6.10 -8.32
N PHE A 31 51.14 -6.73 -8.93
CA PHE A 31 51.32 -7.79 -9.92
C PHE A 31 50.76 -7.36 -11.28
N GLN A 32 51.54 -7.61 -12.35
CA GLN A 32 51.16 -7.35 -13.73
C GLN A 32 50.94 -8.66 -14.52
N LEU A 33 49.96 -8.62 -15.41
CA LEU A 33 49.64 -9.68 -16.36
C LEU A 33 49.79 -9.14 -17.80
N PRO A 34 50.82 -9.55 -18.55
CA PRO A 34 51.07 -9.01 -19.89
C PRO A 34 50.03 -9.49 -20.91
N ALA A 35 49.62 -8.61 -21.82
CA ALA A 35 48.64 -8.90 -22.88
C ALA A 35 48.97 -10.16 -23.71
N ALA A 36 50.25 -10.45 -23.94
CA ALA A 36 50.70 -11.64 -24.67
C ALA A 36 50.34 -12.97 -23.99
N GLN A 37 50.31 -13.03 -22.65
CA GLN A 37 49.93 -14.24 -21.92
C GLN A 37 48.42 -14.49 -22.00
N ILE A 38 47.62 -13.43 -21.98
CA ILE A 38 46.16 -13.49 -22.12
C ILE A 38 45.79 -14.06 -23.50
N MET A 39 46.45 -13.59 -24.57
CA MET A 39 46.23 -14.10 -25.93
C MET A 39 46.60 -15.59 -26.07
N SER A 40 47.61 -16.08 -25.35
CA SER A 40 47.98 -17.51 -25.36
C SER A 40 46.95 -18.40 -24.64
N LEU A 41 46.34 -17.90 -23.56
CA LEU A 41 45.29 -18.61 -22.81
C LEU A 41 43.99 -18.71 -23.60
N PHE A 42 43.67 -17.69 -24.40
CA PHE A 42 42.58 -17.77 -25.37
C PHE A 42 42.90 -18.77 -26.49
N ALA A 43 44.14 -18.82 -26.97
CA ALA A 43 44.53 -19.77 -28.03
C ALA A 43 44.46 -21.25 -27.58
N GLU A 44 44.82 -21.59 -26.33
CA GLU A 44 44.76 -22.96 -25.82
C GLU A 44 43.32 -23.47 -25.61
N LYS A 45 42.37 -22.58 -25.26
CA LYS A 45 40.97 -22.97 -25.00
C LYS A 45 40.19 -23.31 -26.27
N TYR A 46 40.62 -22.83 -27.44
CA TYR A 46 39.95 -23.07 -28.73
C TYR A 46 40.55 -24.24 -29.55
N ALA A 47 41.62 -24.88 -29.08
CA ALA A 47 42.31 -25.95 -29.82
C ALA A 47 41.71 -27.37 -29.64
N ALA A 48 40.66 -27.54 -28.83
CA ALA A 48 40.15 -28.87 -28.45
C ALA A 48 39.02 -29.46 -29.31
N ASN A 49 38.54 -28.79 -30.38
CA ASN A 49 37.56 -29.36 -31.31
C ASN A 49 38.12 -29.31 -32.74
N THR A 50 38.50 -30.47 -33.30
CA THR A 50 39.25 -30.54 -34.56
C THR A 50 38.37 -30.20 -35.78
N ALA A 51 38.95 -29.40 -36.68
CA ALA A 51 38.34 -28.92 -37.93
C ALA A 51 37.92 -30.04 -38.91
N GLU A 52 38.44 -31.26 -38.77
CA GLU A 52 38.05 -32.42 -39.58
C GLU A 52 36.62 -32.91 -39.27
N GLN A 53 36.23 -32.91 -37.99
CA GLN A 53 34.89 -33.31 -37.55
C GLN A 53 33.86 -32.27 -38.04
N ILE A 54 34.19 -30.99 -37.90
CA ILE A 54 33.40 -29.86 -38.38
C ILE A 54 33.28 -29.88 -39.91
N LYS A 55 34.33 -30.22 -40.66
CA LYS A 55 34.25 -30.35 -42.14
C LYS A 55 33.32 -31.48 -42.57
N THR A 56 33.32 -32.59 -41.85
CA THR A 56 32.48 -33.76 -42.17
C THR A 56 31.01 -33.46 -41.87
N ASP A 57 30.74 -32.85 -40.71
CA ASP A 57 29.39 -32.43 -40.32
C ASP A 57 28.88 -31.28 -41.22
N PHE A 58 29.73 -30.30 -41.54
CA PHE A 58 29.39 -29.20 -42.46
C PHE A 58 29.13 -29.70 -43.89
N ALA A 59 29.86 -30.70 -44.39
CA ALA A 59 29.58 -31.28 -45.70
C ALA A 59 28.25 -32.06 -45.73
N ALA A 60 27.91 -32.77 -44.64
CA ALA A 60 26.62 -33.45 -44.49
C ALA A 60 25.45 -32.46 -44.36
N THR A 61 25.64 -31.37 -43.61
CA THR A 61 24.68 -30.26 -43.48
C THR A 61 24.55 -29.48 -44.79
N MET A 62 25.65 -29.24 -45.52
CA MET A 62 25.65 -28.58 -46.83
C MET A 62 24.96 -29.43 -47.88
N THR A 63 25.16 -30.74 -47.89
CA THR A 63 24.47 -31.66 -48.80
C THR A 63 22.97 -31.72 -48.48
N SER A 64 22.60 -31.72 -47.20
CA SER A 64 21.19 -31.66 -46.76
C SER A 64 20.54 -30.32 -47.10
N ALA A 65 21.27 -29.21 -46.94
CA ALA A 65 20.84 -27.87 -47.33
C ALA A 65 20.74 -27.71 -48.86
N GLN A 66 21.67 -28.30 -49.62
CA GLN A 66 21.62 -28.32 -51.09
C GLN A 66 20.47 -29.18 -51.61
N ASN A 67 20.15 -30.31 -50.96
CA ASN A 67 18.97 -31.12 -51.28
C ASN A 67 17.67 -30.39 -50.94
N ALA A 68 17.64 -29.63 -49.85
CA ALA A 68 16.52 -28.76 -49.50
C ALA A 68 16.37 -27.57 -50.49
N VAL A 69 17.48 -26.94 -50.89
CA VAL A 69 17.50 -25.81 -51.85
C VAL A 69 17.21 -26.26 -53.29
N SER A 70 17.62 -27.45 -53.69
CA SER A 70 17.30 -28.01 -55.02
C SER A 70 15.80 -28.32 -55.17
N GLY A 71 15.13 -28.66 -54.06
CA GLY A 71 13.67 -28.74 -54.00
C GLY A 71 12.99 -27.38 -54.17
N VAL A 72 13.56 -26.31 -53.60
CA VAL A 72 13.05 -24.93 -53.70
C VAL A 72 13.30 -24.31 -55.10
N ALA A 73 14.38 -24.67 -55.79
CA ALA A 73 14.68 -24.13 -57.11
C ALA A 73 13.73 -24.61 -58.22
N ALA A 74 13.09 -25.78 -58.05
CA ALA A 74 12.02 -26.26 -58.94
C ALA A 74 10.69 -25.49 -58.72
N ASP A 75 10.49 -24.94 -57.52
CA ASP A 75 9.25 -24.25 -57.09
C ASP A 75 9.34 -22.71 -57.23
N ALA A 76 10.49 -22.16 -57.63
CA ALA A 76 10.73 -20.73 -57.82
C ALA A 76 9.81 -20.03 -58.85
N PRO A 77 9.38 -20.68 -59.96
CA PRO A 77 8.43 -20.05 -60.89
C PRO A 77 7.04 -19.84 -60.27
N ALA A 78 6.56 -20.81 -59.47
CA ALA A 78 5.22 -20.76 -58.86
C ALA A 78 5.12 -19.67 -57.78
N ALA A 79 6.14 -19.56 -56.91
CA ALA A 79 6.19 -18.50 -55.90
C ALA A 79 6.33 -17.12 -56.55
N LYS A 80 7.17 -16.98 -57.58
CA LYS A 80 7.41 -15.70 -58.27
C LYS A 80 6.17 -15.17 -59.00
N VAL A 81 5.38 -16.05 -59.64
CA VAL A 81 4.13 -15.65 -60.32
C VAL A 81 3.08 -15.18 -59.30
N LEU A 82 2.91 -15.89 -58.19
CA LEU A 82 1.96 -15.52 -57.12
C LEU A 82 2.35 -14.22 -56.40
N LEU A 83 3.64 -14.01 -56.14
CA LEU A 83 4.17 -12.76 -55.57
C LEU A 83 4.07 -11.58 -56.54
N THR A 84 4.30 -11.78 -57.84
CA THR A 84 4.21 -10.72 -58.86
C THR A 84 2.75 -10.32 -59.15
N ALA A 85 1.80 -11.27 -59.10
CA ALA A 85 0.37 -10.98 -59.24
C ALA A 85 -0.20 -10.21 -58.04
N SER A 86 0.23 -10.57 -56.82
CA SER A 86 -0.06 -9.85 -55.56
C SER A 86 0.35 -8.38 -55.62
N GLN A 87 1.59 -8.13 -56.02
CA GLN A 87 2.17 -6.78 -56.03
C GLN A 87 1.53 -5.86 -57.09
N ASN A 88 0.92 -6.43 -58.13
CA ASN A 88 0.24 -5.67 -59.18
C ASN A 88 -1.28 -5.53 -58.95
N GLY A 89 -1.77 -5.82 -57.74
CA GLY A 89 -3.17 -5.60 -57.35
C GLY A 89 -4.18 -6.48 -58.09
N SER A 90 -3.73 -7.54 -58.77
CA SER A 90 -4.62 -8.58 -59.30
C SER A 90 -4.94 -9.52 -58.15
N SER A 91 -6.24 -9.71 -57.86
CA SER A 91 -6.69 -10.54 -56.74
C SER A 91 -6.01 -11.90 -56.79
N ILE A 92 -5.10 -12.15 -55.86
CA ILE A 92 -4.55 -13.48 -55.63
C ILE A 92 -5.73 -14.34 -55.22
N GLY A 93 -6.08 -15.32 -56.06
CA GLY A 93 -6.78 -16.52 -55.62
C GLY A 93 -7.92 -16.29 -54.63
N ASN A 94 -9.16 -16.07 -55.08
CA ASN A 94 -10.32 -16.27 -54.21
C ASN A 94 -10.31 -17.75 -53.80
N PHE A 95 -9.70 -18.07 -52.66
CA PHE A 95 -9.63 -19.45 -52.20
C PHE A 95 -11.04 -19.93 -51.94
N ARG A 96 -11.53 -20.80 -52.81
CA ARG A 96 -12.90 -21.33 -52.77
C ARG A 96 -13.00 -22.61 -51.96
N GLY A 97 -11.87 -23.12 -51.48
CA GLY A 97 -11.78 -24.30 -50.64
C GLY A 97 -11.01 -25.43 -51.30
N TYR A 98 -11.21 -26.62 -50.77
CA TYR A 98 -10.55 -27.82 -51.25
C TYR A 98 -11.35 -28.49 -52.37
N TRP A 99 -10.65 -29.17 -53.27
CA TRP A 99 -11.20 -29.89 -54.42
C TRP A 99 -10.70 -31.32 -54.45
N ASP A 100 -11.63 -32.27 -54.51
CA ASP A 100 -11.34 -33.68 -54.75
C ASP A 100 -11.21 -33.88 -56.26
N ALA A 101 -9.99 -34.06 -56.76
CA ALA A 101 -9.73 -34.24 -58.19
C ALA A 101 -10.04 -35.67 -58.69
N HIS A 102 -10.34 -36.60 -57.79
CA HIS A 102 -10.80 -37.94 -58.15
C HIS A 102 -12.30 -37.95 -58.42
N ALA A 103 -13.08 -37.31 -57.54
CA ALA A 103 -14.53 -37.21 -57.64
C ALA A 103 -15.02 -35.96 -58.40
N ASN A 104 -14.12 -35.02 -58.70
CA ASN A 104 -14.42 -33.67 -59.18
C ASN A 104 -15.44 -32.95 -58.29
N ALA A 105 -15.11 -32.77 -57.00
CA ALA A 105 -15.98 -32.16 -56.01
C ALA A 105 -15.27 -31.01 -55.27
N PRO A 106 -15.74 -29.74 -55.37
CA PRO A 106 -16.86 -29.28 -56.17
C PRO A 106 -16.63 -29.47 -57.67
N ALA A 107 -17.73 -29.54 -58.44
CA ALA A 107 -17.68 -29.80 -59.87
C ALA A 107 -17.03 -28.62 -60.62
N LEU A 108 -15.81 -28.83 -61.12
CA LEU A 108 -15.13 -27.91 -62.01
C LEU A 108 -15.28 -28.38 -63.46
N ALA A 109 -15.37 -27.43 -64.38
CA ALA A 109 -15.48 -27.69 -65.82
C ALA A 109 -14.53 -26.78 -66.62
N ASN A 110 -14.09 -27.27 -67.78
CA ASN A 110 -13.21 -26.56 -68.70
C ASN A 110 -13.74 -25.17 -69.06
N GLY A 111 -12.91 -24.14 -68.89
CA GLY A 111 -13.23 -22.75 -69.21
C GLY A 111 -14.36 -22.12 -68.39
N VAL A 112 -14.80 -22.77 -67.30
CA VAL A 112 -15.88 -22.28 -66.44
C VAL A 112 -15.36 -22.08 -65.01
N GLY A 113 -15.27 -20.81 -64.60
CA GLY A 113 -14.87 -20.34 -63.28
C GLY A 113 -14.98 -18.81 -63.21
N ALA A 114 -14.87 -18.21 -62.02
CA ALA A 114 -14.69 -16.76 -61.92
C ALA A 114 -13.19 -16.44 -61.90
N GLU A 115 -12.82 -15.35 -62.58
CA GLU A 115 -11.44 -14.87 -62.63
C GLU A 115 -10.86 -14.76 -61.20
N GLY A 116 -9.73 -15.43 -60.96
CA GLY A 116 -9.12 -15.48 -59.64
C GLY A 116 -9.56 -16.65 -58.76
N ASP A 117 -10.53 -17.50 -59.12
CA ASP A 117 -10.94 -18.62 -58.25
C ASP A 117 -9.82 -19.65 -58.09
N LEU A 118 -9.58 -20.08 -56.84
CA LEU A 118 -8.52 -21.02 -56.50
C LEU A 118 -9.05 -22.18 -55.67
N TYR A 119 -8.82 -23.41 -56.12
CA TYR A 119 -9.12 -24.64 -55.37
C TYR A 119 -7.86 -25.45 -55.13
N LEU A 120 -7.68 -25.96 -53.90
CA LEU A 120 -6.57 -26.83 -53.53
C LEU A 120 -6.98 -28.29 -53.59
N VAL A 121 -6.19 -29.13 -54.26
CA VAL A 121 -6.48 -30.55 -54.40
C VAL A 121 -6.35 -31.24 -53.04
N SER A 122 -7.46 -31.70 -52.46
CA SER A 122 -7.49 -32.48 -51.22
C SER A 122 -7.38 -33.98 -51.45
N VAL A 123 -7.76 -34.46 -52.64
CA VAL A 123 -7.67 -35.87 -53.05
C VAL A 123 -7.13 -35.93 -54.46
N ALA A 124 -6.02 -36.65 -54.64
CA ALA A 124 -5.36 -36.82 -55.94
C ALA A 124 -6.28 -37.55 -56.93
N GLY A 125 -6.24 -37.16 -58.20
CA GLY A 125 -7.10 -37.75 -59.22
C GLY A 125 -6.72 -37.38 -60.64
N THR A 126 -7.54 -37.86 -61.59
CA THR A 126 -7.26 -37.75 -63.03
C THR A 126 -8.28 -36.90 -63.79
N MET A 127 -9.06 -36.08 -63.07
CA MET A 127 -10.03 -35.18 -63.70
C MET A 127 -9.34 -34.26 -64.71
N SER A 128 -9.82 -34.24 -65.95
CA SER A 128 -9.26 -33.37 -66.99
C SER A 128 -9.86 -31.97 -66.88
N LEU A 129 -9.01 -30.98 -66.58
CA LEU A 129 -9.34 -29.55 -66.62
C LEU A 129 -8.35 -28.80 -67.49
N ASP A 130 -8.86 -28.16 -68.55
CA ASP A 130 -8.18 -27.26 -69.48
C ASP A 130 -6.76 -27.70 -69.89
N GLY A 131 -6.62 -29.00 -70.18
CA GLY A 131 -5.39 -29.60 -70.67
C GLY A 131 -4.54 -30.31 -69.61
N ASN A 132 -4.87 -30.21 -68.32
CA ASN A 132 -4.24 -31.00 -67.25
C ASN A 132 -5.16 -32.14 -66.78
N ALA A 133 -4.61 -33.35 -66.64
CA ALA A 133 -5.38 -34.55 -66.29
C ALA A 133 -4.72 -35.38 -65.16
N VAL A 134 -3.70 -34.83 -64.49
CA VAL A 134 -3.04 -35.49 -63.37
C VAL A 134 -2.87 -34.48 -62.25
N TRP A 135 -3.43 -34.78 -61.09
CA TRP A 135 -3.45 -33.92 -59.93
C TRP A 135 -3.00 -34.69 -58.70
N ALA A 136 -2.01 -34.18 -57.99
CA ALA A 136 -1.59 -34.68 -56.69
C ALA A 136 -2.21 -33.84 -55.56
N VAL A 137 -2.32 -34.43 -54.37
CA VAL A 137 -2.74 -33.68 -53.17
C VAL A 137 -1.77 -32.53 -52.93
N GLY A 138 -2.31 -31.33 -52.71
CA GLY A 138 -1.54 -30.10 -52.52
C GLY A 138 -1.31 -29.31 -53.79
N ASP A 139 -1.66 -29.81 -54.98
CA ASP A 139 -1.73 -29.01 -56.20
C ASP A 139 -2.93 -28.04 -56.14
N ALA A 140 -3.00 -27.08 -57.06
CA ALA A 140 -4.14 -26.18 -57.18
C ALA A 140 -4.59 -25.97 -58.62
N ALA A 141 -5.90 -25.79 -58.78
CA ALA A 141 -6.53 -25.27 -59.98
C ALA A 141 -6.85 -23.78 -59.75
N TRP A 142 -6.27 -22.90 -60.58
CA TRP A 142 -6.52 -21.46 -60.56
C TRP A 142 -7.19 -21.00 -61.86
N PHE A 143 -8.35 -20.36 -61.77
CA PHE A 143 -9.04 -19.86 -62.96
C PHE A 143 -8.48 -18.48 -63.37
N HIS A 144 -7.83 -18.43 -64.53
CA HIS A 144 -7.25 -17.20 -65.06
C HIS A 144 -7.37 -17.15 -66.59
N ASN A 145 -7.80 -16.00 -67.12
CA ASN A 145 -7.97 -15.75 -68.55
C ASN A 145 -8.85 -16.80 -69.26
N GLY A 146 -9.92 -17.24 -68.59
CA GLY A 146 -10.89 -18.16 -69.16
C GLY A 146 -10.47 -19.64 -69.19
N ALA A 147 -9.45 -20.05 -68.43
CA ALA A 147 -9.02 -21.44 -68.29
C ALA A 147 -8.49 -21.76 -66.89
N TRP A 148 -8.62 -23.02 -66.46
CA TRP A 148 -8.00 -23.55 -65.25
C TRP A 148 -6.51 -23.82 -65.48
N GLN A 149 -5.68 -23.11 -64.73
CA GLN A 149 -4.23 -23.25 -64.74
C GLN A 149 -3.79 -24.20 -63.61
N PHE A 150 -2.91 -25.14 -63.95
CA PHE A 150 -2.33 -26.10 -62.99
C PHE A 150 -1.18 -25.47 -62.20
N TYR A 151 -1.18 -25.65 -60.88
CA TYR A 151 -0.06 -25.30 -60.00
C TYR A 151 0.30 -26.46 -59.10
N ALA A 152 1.57 -26.85 -59.13
CA ALA A 152 2.07 -27.87 -58.22
C ALA A 152 2.25 -27.32 -56.79
N ARG A 153 1.88 -28.11 -55.77
CA ARG A 153 2.25 -27.88 -54.35
C ARG A 153 1.92 -26.48 -53.77
N ALA A 154 0.75 -25.96 -54.10
CA ALA A 154 0.26 -24.62 -53.76
C ALA A 154 -0.21 -24.40 -52.30
N GLY A 155 0.10 -25.31 -51.35
CA GLY A 155 -0.32 -25.24 -49.95
C GLY A 155 0.15 -23.98 -49.18
N TRP A 156 1.15 -23.26 -49.70
CA TRP A 156 1.65 -22.00 -49.13
C TRP A 156 0.66 -20.83 -49.24
N ALA A 157 -0.29 -20.85 -50.17
CA ALA A 157 -1.29 -19.80 -50.33
C ALA A 157 -2.26 -19.71 -49.13
N ALA A 158 -2.58 -20.83 -48.50
CA ALA A 158 -3.41 -20.88 -47.28
C ALA A 158 -2.66 -20.39 -46.03
N VAL A 159 -1.36 -20.70 -45.93
CA VAL A 159 -0.49 -20.24 -44.83
C VAL A 159 -0.22 -18.74 -44.94
N ALA A 160 0.00 -18.22 -46.14
CA ALA A 160 0.21 -16.78 -46.39
C ALA A 160 -1.01 -15.93 -45.99
N GLN A 161 -2.24 -16.39 -46.28
CA GLN A 161 -3.46 -15.68 -45.84
C GLN A 161 -3.66 -15.72 -44.31
N THR A 162 -3.15 -16.76 -43.62
CA THR A 162 -3.28 -16.90 -42.16
C THR A 162 -2.30 -16.01 -41.40
N ILE A 163 -1.10 -15.74 -41.95
CA ILE A 163 -0.08 -14.89 -41.31
C ILE A 163 -0.37 -13.40 -41.54
N THR A 164 -0.94 -13.03 -42.69
CA THR A 164 -1.19 -11.61 -43.03
C THR A 164 -2.40 -11.01 -42.28
N SER A 165 -3.30 -11.83 -41.71
CA SER A 165 -4.49 -11.37 -41.00
C SER A 165 -4.36 -11.27 -39.48
N LEU A 166 -3.21 -11.64 -38.89
CA LEU A 166 -3.14 -11.87 -37.45
C LEU A 166 -3.10 -10.59 -36.60
N GLY A 167 -2.56 -9.47 -37.10
CA GLY A 167 -2.47 -8.18 -36.39
C GLY A 167 -1.65 -8.19 -35.08
N GLU A 168 -1.47 -9.36 -34.46
CA GLU A 168 -0.89 -9.58 -33.16
C GLU A 168 -0.31 -11.01 -33.02
N ILE A 169 0.87 -11.14 -32.43
CA ILE A 169 1.42 -12.40 -31.91
C ILE A 169 1.50 -12.30 -30.38
N ARG A 170 0.92 -13.28 -29.65
CA ARG A 170 0.94 -13.30 -28.17
C ARG A 170 2.00 -14.24 -27.62
N ALA A 171 2.72 -13.78 -26.60
CA ALA A 171 3.59 -14.60 -25.76
C ALA A 171 3.24 -14.33 -24.28
N GLY A 172 2.37 -15.17 -23.72
CA GLY A 172 1.77 -14.90 -22.41
C GLY A 172 0.76 -13.74 -22.47
N THR A 173 0.87 -12.78 -21.54
CA THR A 173 0.05 -11.55 -21.54
C THR A 173 0.60 -10.45 -22.45
N ALA A 174 1.82 -10.60 -22.96
CA ALA A 174 2.44 -9.64 -23.88
C ALA A 174 1.93 -9.85 -25.32
N ARG A 175 1.70 -8.73 -26.00
CA ARG A 175 1.15 -8.63 -27.35
C ARG A 175 2.22 -8.01 -28.27
N MET A 176 2.55 -8.66 -29.37
CA MET A 176 3.42 -8.11 -30.42
C MET A 176 2.56 -7.69 -31.60
N LEU A 177 2.45 -6.40 -31.86
CA LEU A 177 1.63 -5.81 -32.91
C LEU A 177 2.52 -5.43 -34.10
N SER A 178 2.02 -5.66 -35.32
CA SER A 178 2.63 -5.03 -36.50
C SER A 178 2.49 -3.51 -36.38
N GLY A 179 3.56 -2.77 -36.65
CA GLY A 179 3.66 -1.36 -36.25
C GLY A 179 2.48 -0.48 -36.67
N GLN A 180 1.91 0.21 -35.68
CA GLN A 180 0.97 1.31 -35.88
C GLN A 180 1.72 2.65 -35.77
N ASP A 181 1.16 3.69 -36.39
CA ASP A 181 1.66 5.08 -36.32
C ASP A 181 3.13 5.28 -36.76
N GLY A 182 3.56 4.55 -37.80
CA GLY A 182 4.88 4.74 -38.44
C GLY A 182 6.02 3.89 -37.88
N ASN A 183 5.73 3.00 -36.92
CA ASN A 183 6.72 2.11 -36.31
C ASN A 183 6.91 0.81 -37.09
N ALA A 184 8.05 0.13 -36.90
CA ALA A 184 8.34 -1.19 -37.47
C ALA A 184 7.78 -2.35 -36.61
N LEU A 185 7.74 -2.20 -35.29
CA LEU A 185 7.21 -3.20 -34.35
C LEU A 185 6.70 -2.52 -33.08
N THR A 186 5.59 -2.98 -32.50
CA THR A 186 5.06 -2.49 -31.22
C THR A 186 4.81 -3.66 -30.27
N LEU A 187 5.25 -3.54 -29.03
CA LEU A 187 5.02 -4.50 -27.95
C LEU A 187 4.12 -3.84 -26.92
N THR A 188 3.01 -4.47 -26.55
CA THR A 188 2.12 -3.98 -25.50
C THR A 188 1.83 -5.04 -24.46
N ASP A 189 1.40 -4.63 -23.28
CA ASP A 189 0.85 -5.55 -22.29
C ASP A 189 -0.60 -5.96 -22.62
N ALA A 190 -1.23 -6.71 -21.72
CA ALA A 190 -2.60 -7.19 -21.87
C ALA A 190 -3.66 -6.06 -21.85
N PHE A 191 -3.31 -4.88 -21.32
CA PHE A 191 -4.19 -3.72 -21.21
C PHE A 191 -3.98 -2.72 -22.36
N GLY A 192 -2.93 -2.91 -23.17
CA GLY A 192 -2.62 -2.06 -24.33
C GLY A 192 -1.58 -0.98 -24.04
N PHE A 193 -0.92 -1.00 -22.87
CA PHE A 193 0.18 -0.10 -22.57
C PHE A 193 1.44 -0.50 -23.34
N LEU A 194 2.13 0.49 -23.90
CA LEU A 194 3.35 0.29 -24.67
C LEU A 194 4.48 -0.22 -23.75
N ILE A 195 5.00 -1.40 -24.06
CA ILE A 195 6.18 -1.99 -23.43
C ILE A 195 7.45 -1.56 -24.19
N GLY A 196 7.35 -1.45 -25.52
CA GLY A 196 8.43 -0.97 -26.37
C GLY A 196 8.06 -0.98 -27.84
N LEU A 197 8.70 -0.15 -28.64
CA LEU A 197 8.56 -0.12 -30.08
C LEU A 197 9.92 -0.11 -30.77
N ILE A 198 9.94 -0.55 -32.02
CA ILE A 198 11.06 -0.36 -32.93
C ILE A 198 10.62 0.61 -34.02
N GLY A 199 11.35 1.71 -34.17
CA GLY A 199 11.15 2.70 -35.23
C GLY A 199 11.53 2.16 -36.61
N PRO A 200 11.13 2.85 -37.70
CA PRO A 200 11.38 2.43 -39.08
C PRO A 200 12.88 2.42 -39.47
N ASP A 201 13.72 3.11 -38.69
CA ASP A 201 15.18 3.13 -38.81
C ASP A 201 15.89 2.06 -37.96
N GLY A 202 15.12 1.25 -37.22
CA GLY A 202 15.64 0.22 -36.31
C GLY A 202 15.96 0.72 -34.89
N SER A 203 15.66 1.99 -34.57
CA SER A 203 15.78 2.53 -33.21
C SER A 203 14.75 1.91 -32.26
N TYR A 204 15.09 1.78 -30.97
CA TYR A 204 14.18 1.29 -29.93
C TYR A 204 13.67 2.46 -29.08
N ALA A 205 12.36 2.54 -28.82
CA ALA A 205 11.75 3.53 -27.93
C ALA A 205 10.68 2.89 -27.00
N SER A 206 10.43 3.50 -25.84
CA SER A 206 9.44 3.04 -24.84
C SER A 206 8.27 4.03 -24.65
N ASP A 207 8.20 5.10 -25.46
CA ASP A 207 7.09 6.08 -25.54
C ASP A 207 7.04 6.73 -26.94
N GLN A 208 5.89 7.27 -27.36
CA GLN A 208 5.64 7.87 -28.70
C GLN A 208 6.16 9.33 -28.84
N ASP A 209 6.51 10.03 -27.76
CA ASP A 209 6.80 11.49 -27.76
C ASP A 209 8.29 11.88 -27.55
N ASP A 210 9.24 11.03 -27.94
CA ASP A 210 10.68 11.35 -27.99
C ASP A 210 11.27 11.82 -26.63
N GLN A 211 10.66 11.39 -25.53
CA GLN A 211 11.21 11.44 -24.18
C GLN A 211 11.80 10.07 -23.85
N PRO A 212 13.06 9.97 -23.39
CA PRO A 212 13.61 8.69 -22.96
C PRO A 212 12.91 8.23 -21.68
N ALA A 213 11.88 7.39 -21.83
CA ALA A 213 11.24 6.67 -20.73
C ALA A 213 12.12 5.48 -20.32
N PHE A 214 13.25 5.76 -19.67
CA PHE A 214 13.86 4.79 -18.76
C PHE A 214 13.15 4.93 -17.41
N GLY A 215 12.10 4.14 -17.21
CA GLY A 215 11.71 3.73 -15.88
C GLY A 215 12.60 2.57 -15.46
N LEU A 216 13.15 2.59 -14.24
CA LEU A 216 13.59 1.34 -13.63
C LEU A 216 12.68 0.99 -12.45
N THR A 217 11.97 -0.10 -12.71
CA THR A 217 11.23 -0.95 -11.77
C THR A 217 12.05 -1.28 -10.52
N GLY A 218 11.40 -1.39 -9.37
CA GLY A 218 11.95 -1.92 -8.11
C GLY A 218 13.16 -1.20 -7.48
N SER A 219 13.77 -0.21 -8.16
CA SER A 219 15.11 0.32 -7.85
C SER A 219 15.25 1.86 -7.94
N GLY A 220 14.14 2.61 -7.87
CA GLY A 220 14.05 4.09 -7.98
C GLY A 220 14.07 4.60 -9.44
N VAL A 221 13.61 5.79 -9.87
CA VAL A 221 12.82 6.93 -9.36
C VAL A 221 11.76 7.25 -10.44
N PHE A 222 10.59 7.82 -10.07
CA PHE A 222 9.45 8.08 -10.95
C PHE A 222 9.58 9.36 -11.81
N ALA A 223 8.69 9.46 -12.80
CA ALA A 223 8.59 10.55 -13.76
C ALA A 223 8.39 11.92 -13.08
N GLY A 224 9.32 12.85 -13.38
CA GLY A 224 9.31 14.23 -12.90
C GLY A 224 10.37 14.59 -11.86
N ASP A 225 11.06 13.61 -11.27
CA ASP A 225 11.89 13.84 -10.07
C ASP A 225 13.37 14.20 -10.33
N VAL A 226 13.90 14.06 -11.55
CA VAL A 226 15.31 14.38 -11.83
C VAL A 226 15.44 15.33 -13.03
N ARG A 227 15.92 16.55 -12.75
CA ARG A 227 16.51 17.45 -13.75
C ARG A 227 18.03 17.35 -13.67
N LEU A 228 18.68 16.92 -14.75
CA LEU A 228 20.13 17.12 -14.90
C LEU A 228 20.37 18.58 -15.30
N LEU A 229 20.60 19.44 -14.31
CA LEU A 229 21.21 20.74 -14.56
C LEU A 229 22.72 20.52 -14.68
N GLN A 230 23.24 20.70 -15.88
CA GLN A 230 24.68 20.82 -16.08
C GLN A 230 25.12 22.16 -15.46
N SER A 231 25.77 22.14 -14.30
CA SER A 231 26.56 23.27 -13.83
C SER A 231 27.93 22.81 -13.37
N SER A 232 28.93 23.55 -13.80
CA SER A 232 30.36 23.22 -13.80
C SER A 232 31.05 23.13 -12.46
N ASP A 233 30.38 23.30 -11.31
CA ASP A 233 31.08 23.47 -10.04
C ASP A 233 30.42 22.73 -8.87
N GLU A 234 31.28 21.99 -8.18
CA GLU A 234 31.23 21.16 -6.97
C GLU A 234 30.04 21.27 -5.98
N THR A 235 29.66 20.08 -5.47
CA THR A 235 28.77 19.71 -4.32
C THR A 235 27.28 19.48 -4.60
N VAL A 236 26.89 18.18 -4.64
CA VAL A 236 25.50 17.70 -4.67
C VAL A 236 25.07 17.31 -3.25
N ALA A 237 24.02 17.95 -2.73
CA ALA A 237 23.30 17.49 -1.53
C ALA A 237 21.93 16.94 -1.97
N LEU A 238 21.62 15.69 -1.59
CA LEU A 238 20.29 15.10 -1.77
C LEU A 238 19.38 15.62 -0.67
N LEU A 239 18.31 16.33 -1.04
CA LEU A 239 17.27 16.84 -0.14
C LEU A 239 16.01 15.97 -0.27
N ASP A 240 15.30 15.71 0.82
CA ASP A 240 13.98 15.06 0.76
C ASP A 240 12.87 16.03 0.26
N LYS A 241 11.64 15.52 0.10
CA LYS A 241 10.46 16.30 -0.35
C LYS A 241 10.08 17.47 0.58
N HIS A 242 10.77 17.63 1.71
CA HIS A 242 10.58 18.70 2.68
C HIS A 242 11.84 19.59 2.87
N GLY A 243 12.88 19.38 2.06
CA GLY A 243 14.07 20.22 2.04
C GLY A 243 15.15 19.84 3.06
N PHE A 244 15.21 18.59 3.53
CA PHE A 244 16.23 18.14 4.48
C PHE A 244 17.28 17.20 3.87
N PRO A 245 18.57 17.34 4.22
CA PRO A 245 19.65 16.57 3.61
C PRO A 245 19.68 15.10 4.07
N LEU A 246 19.60 14.18 3.10
CA LEU A 246 19.77 12.74 3.30
C LEU A 246 21.28 12.37 3.33
N ARG A 247 21.72 11.71 4.40
CA ARG A 247 23.04 11.06 4.43
C ARG A 247 22.94 9.62 3.91
N LEU A 248 23.65 9.34 2.82
CA LEU A 248 23.87 7.99 2.29
C LEU A 248 24.68 7.17 3.30
N ASN A 249 24.04 6.29 4.05
CA ASN A 249 24.72 5.20 4.74
C ASN A 249 24.39 3.89 4.02
N ALA A 250 25.43 3.31 3.41
CA ALA A 250 25.57 1.92 2.96
C ALA A 250 24.39 1.30 2.20
N LEU A 251 24.50 1.30 0.87
CA LEU A 251 23.92 0.25 0.02
C LEU A 251 24.56 -1.09 0.43
N SER A 252 23.97 -1.77 1.41
CA SER A 252 24.03 -3.23 1.46
C SER A 252 23.26 -3.74 0.25
N ALA A 253 23.94 -4.49 -0.62
CA ALA A 253 23.32 -5.14 -1.76
C ALA A 253 22.16 -6.02 -1.28
N PRO A 254 20.96 -5.97 -1.89
CA PRO A 254 19.90 -6.91 -1.57
C PRO A 254 20.34 -8.30 -2.01
N SER A 255 20.62 -9.15 -1.04
CA SER A 255 20.82 -10.57 -1.24
C SER A 255 19.47 -11.23 -1.58
N GLY A 256 19.31 -11.69 -2.82
CA GLY A 256 18.28 -12.67 -3.21
C GLY A 256 16.86 -12.12 -3.39
N GLY A 257 16.16 -12.59 -4.42
CA GLY A 257 14.78 -12.27 -4.83
C GLY A 257 13.92 -11.53 -3.82
N GLN A 258 13.70 -10.23 -4.05
CA GLN A 258 12.83 -9.41 -3.20
C GLN A 258 11.42 -10.00 -3.21
N THR A 259 11.03 -10.56 -2.07
CA THR A 259 9.65 -10.92 -1.78
C THR A 259 8.91 -9.60 -1.55
N LEU A 260 7.91 -9.29 -2.36
CA LEU A 260 7.07 -8.10 -2.16
C LEU A 260 6.47 -8.10 -0.75
N SER A 261 6.42 -6.92 -0.12
CA SER A 261 5.80 -6.72 1.19
C SER A 261 4.36 -7.25 1.22
N VAL A 262 3.90 -7.76 2.36
CA VAL A 262 2.54 -8.31 2.52
C VAL A 262 1.43 -7.31 2.19
N THR A 263 1.71 -6.01 2.23
CA THR A 263 0.76 -4.95 1.84
C THR A 263 0.69 -4.72 0.32
N GLN A 264 1.65 -5.23 -0.43
CA GLN A 264 1.88 -4.93 -1.85
C GLN A 264 1.78 -6.15 -2.75
N ARG A 265 1.14 -7.23 -2.27
CA ARG A 265 0.94 -8.45 -3.05
C ARG A 265 -0.38 -9.12 -2.71
N PRO A 266 -0.94 -9.96 -3.59
CA PRO A 266 -1.99 -10.89 -3.22
C PRO A 266 -1.46 -11.94 -2.21
N PRO A 267 -2.35 -12.60 -1.43
CA PRO A 267 -1.93 -13.67 -0.56
C PRO A 267 -1.44 -14.87 -1.38
N GLY A 268 -0.41 -15.54 -0.87
CA GLY A 268 0.12 -16.79 -1.37
C GLY A 268 -0.28 -17.97 -0.48
N CYS A 269 0.09 -19.18 -0.90
CA CYS A 269 -0.20 -20.39 -0.13
C CYS A 269 0.47 -20.42 1.25
N ARG A 270 1.54 -19.64 1.48
CA ARG A 270 2.27 -19.56 2.76
C ARG A 270 1.75 -18.49 3.72
N ASP A 271 0.76 -17.71 3.31
CA ASP A 271 0.03 -16.83 4.22
C ASP A 271 -1.00 -17.68 4.99
N ASP A 272 -0.46 -18.54 5.85
CA ASP A 272 -1.14 -19.66 6.49
C ASP A 272 -1.09 -19.56 8.03
N ALA A 273 -1.47 -20.63 8.73
CA ALA A 273 -1.52 -20.62 10.19
C ALA A 273 -0.14 -20.41 10.84
N ALA A 274 0.96 -20.83 10.18
CA ALA A 274 2.31 -20.58 10.67
C ALA A 274 2.72 -19.11 10.55
N ALA A 275 2.12 -18.39 9.59
CA ALA A 275 2.22 -16.94 9.45
C ALA A 275 1.14 -16.18 10.25
N LEU A 276 0.46 -16.85 11.19
CA LEU A 276 -0.57 -16.30 12.08
C LEU A 276 -1.88 -15.88 11.36
N TYR A 277 -2.19 -16.46 10.19
CA TYR A 277 -3.49 -16.27 9.55
C TYR A 277 -4.51 -17.33 10.00
N ALA A 278 -5.72 -16.88 10.27
CA ALA A 278 -6.86 -17.66 10.72
C ALA A 278 -7.98 -17.68 9.67
N ALA A 279 -8.94 -18.59 9.84
CA ALA A 279 -10.11 -18.62 8.97
C ALA A 279 -10.92 -17.32 9.15
N ALA A 280 -11.49 -16.84 8.05
CA ALA A 280 -12.18 -15.56 7.92
C ALA A 280 -11.30 -14.29 7.98
N ASP A 281 -9.97 -14.43 8.07
CA ASP A 281 -9.07 -13.29 7.86
C ASP A 281 -9.24 -12.68 6.48
N VAL A 282 -9.13 -11.34 6.43
CA VAL A 282 -9.26 -10.56 5.21
C VAL A 282 -7.86 -10.13 4.74
N TRP A 283 -7.66 -10.18 3.43
CA TRP A 283 -6.51 -9.62 2.73
C TRP A 283 -7.01 -8.61 1.72
N GLN A 284 -6.39 -7.44 1.64
CA GLN A 284 -6.66 -6.46 0.58
C GLN A 284 -5.39 -6.14 -0.18
N HIS A 285 -5.53 -6.06 -1.50
CA HIS A 285 -4.46 -5.62 -2.40
C HIS A 285 -5.10 -5.05 -3.67
N ASP A 286 -4.65 -3.89 -4.12
CA ASP A 286 -5.10 -3.21 -5.34
C ASP A 286 -6.63 -3.05 -5.45
N GLY A 287 -7.28 -2.74 -4.33
CA GLY A 287 -8.74 -2.54 -4.28
C GLY A 287 -9.56 -3.85 -4.30
N GLU A 288 -8.90 -4.99 -4.46
CA GLU A 288 -9.51 -6.31 -4.33
C GLU A 288 -9.34 -6.85 -2.91
N SER A 289 -10.26 -7.71 -2.49
CA SER A 289 -10.13 -8.38 -1.18
C SER A 289 -10.42 -9.86 -1.25
N GLN A 290 -9.72 -10.60 -0.41
CA GLN A 290 -9.84 -12.04 -0.29
C GLN A 290 -10.02 -12.45 1.17
N THR A 291 -10.70 -13.56 1.39
CA THR A 291 -10.90 -14.17 2.69
C THR A 291 -10.14 -15.49 2.78
N CYS A 292 -9.47 -15.73 3.91
CA CYS A 292 -8.91 -17.04 4.22
C CYS A 292 -10.02 -18.02 4.58
N LEU A 293 -10.18 -19.09 3.80
CA LEU A 293 -11.16 -20.15 4.07
C LEU A 293 -10.58 -21.23 4.98
N TYR A 294 -9.33 -21.60 4.72
CA TYR A 294 -8.68 -22.72 5.38
C TYR A 294 -7.19 -22.46 5.55
N PRO A 295 -6.74 -22.08 6.75
CA PRO A 295 -5.32 -22.04 7.10
C PRO A 295 -4.93 -23.36 7.78
N ASN A 296 -3.87 -24.00 7.29
CA ASN A 296 -3.15 -25.04 8.01
C ASN A 296 -1.69 -24.60 8.23
N ALA A 297 -0.86 -25.42 8.89
CA ALA A 297 0.50 -25.04 9.24
C ALA A 297 1.47 -24.84 8.05
N ASN A 298 1.06 -25.14 6.81
CA ASN A 298 1.92 -25.06 5.62
C ASN A 298 1.22 -24.59 4.35
N SER A 299 -0.08 -24.31 4.41
CA SER A 299 -0.90 -23.94 3.28
C SER A 299 -2.14 -23.17 3.74
N ALA A 300 -2.50 -22.15 2.99
CA ALA A 300 -3.79 -21.47 3.07
C ALA A 300 -4.56 -21.50 1.75
N ILE A 301 -5.89 -21.44 1.84
CA ILE A 301 -6.79 -21.21 0.72
C ILE A 301 -7.46 -19.85 0.91
N TRP A 302 -7.25 -18.96 -0.05
CA TRP A 302 -7.84 -17.61 -0.10
C TRP A 302 -8.88 -17.53 -1.21
N GLN A 303 -10.02 -16.92 -0.91
CA GLN A 303 -11.14 -16.76 -1.84
C GLN A 303 -11.44 -15.29 -2.06
N ALA A 304 -11.62 -14.86 -3.32
CA ALA A 304 -12.03 -13.51 -3.66
C ALA A 304 -13.44 -13.17 -3.13
N GLU A 305 -13.59 -11.99 -2.55
CA GLU A 305 -14.84 -11.50 -1.94
C GLU A 305 -15.69 -10.71 -2.96
N GLY A 306 -16.40 -11.40 -3.86
CA GLY A 306 -17.14 -10.75 -4.94
C GLY A 306 -18.49 -10.12 -4.56
N SER A 307 -19.07 -10.47 -3.41
CA SER A 307 -20.47 -10.15 -3.08
C SER A 307 -20.65 -9.00 -2.07
N VAL A 308 -19.56 -8.44 -1.53
CA VAL A 308 -19.63 -7.37 -0.52
C VAL A 308 -19.76 -6.00 -1.21
N PRO A 309 -20.74 -5.16 -0.81
CA PRO A 309 -20.88 -3.81 -1.36
C PRO A 309 -19.61 -2.96 -1.18
N GLN A 310 -19.35 -2.06 -2.12
CA GLN A 310 -18.17 -1.18 -2.06
C GLN A 310 -18.28 -0.12 -0.97
N ARG A 311 -19.51 0.27 -0.56
CA ARG A 311 -19.73 1.26 0.47
C ARG A 311 -20.32 0.63 1.73
N PRO A 312 -19.79 0.91 2.93
CA PRO A 312 -20.26 0.29 4.16
C PRO A 312 -21.75 0.50 4.46
N GLY A 313 -22.33 1.65 4.10
CA GLY A 313 -23.75 1.93 4.31
C GLY A 313 -24.69 1.11 3.43
N ASP A 314 -24.26 0.73 2.22
CA ASP A 314 -25.08 -0.05 1.29
C ASP A 314 -25.34 -1.48 1.80
N GLN A 315 -24.44 -2.03 2.62
CA GLN A 315 -24.62 -3.31 3.28
C GLN A 315 -25.86 -3.33 4.19
N PHE A 316 -26.22 -2.19 4.75
CA PHE A 316 -27.22 -2.09 5.81
C PHE A 316 -28.47 -1.32 5.38
N SER A 317 -28.78 -1.24 4.09
CA SER A 317 -29.85 -0.38 3.56
C SER A 317 -31.21 -0.56 4.25
N ALA A 318 -31.52 -1.75 4.76
CA ALA A 318 -32.76 -2.05 5.48
C ALA A 318 -32.80 -1.57 6.94
N SER A 319 -31.64 -1.39 7.58
CA SER A 319 -31.50 -1.00 8.99
C SER A 319 -30.78 0.34 9.18
N LEU A 320 -30.36 0.99 8.10
CA LEU A 320 -29.58 2.22 8.11
C LEU A 320 -30.39 3.36 8.75
N ALA A 321 -29.96 3.79 9.93
CA ALA A 321 -30.54 4.93 10.63
C ALA A 321 -29.92 6.25 10.13
N ALA A 322 -28.60 6.29 10.00
CA ALA A 322 -27.88 7.41 9.40
C ALA A 322 -26.46 7.00 8.95
N ALA A 323 -25.90 7.75 8.01
CA ALA A 323 -24.50 7.58 7.59
C ALA A 323 -23.82 8.92 7.33
N TYR A 324 -22.56 9.06 7.73
CA TYR A 324 -21.78 10.29 7.63
C TYR A 324 -20.34 9.96 7.25
N GLY A 325 -19.61 10.92 6.68
CA GLY A 325 -18.18 10.75 6.49
C GLY A 325 -17.53 11.82 5.61
N THR A 326 -16.20 11.83 5.63
CA THR A 326 -15.37 12.51 4.63
C THR A 326 -15.38 11.77 3.29
N THR A 327 -15.95 10.58 3.27
CA THR A 327 -16.23 9.79 2.07
C THR A 327 -17.70 9.41 1.99
N ARG A 328 -18.19 9.19 0.77
CA ARG A 328 -19.50 8.62 0.49
C ARG A 328 -19.59 7.21 1.06
N GLN A 329 -20.49 7.01 2.02
CA GLN A 329 -20.84 5.76 2.70
C GLN A 329 -22.02 5.04 2.06
N VAL A 330 -22.84 5.73 1.25
CA VAL A 330 -24.02 5.17 0.56
C VAL A 330 -23.92 5.50 -0.92
N SER A 331 -23.93 4.50 -1.80
CA SER A 331 -23.64 4.72 -3.23
C SER A 331 -24.64 5.66 -3.92
N ALA A 332 -25.90 5.64 -3.50
CA ALA A 332 -26.95 6.49 -4.06
C ALA A 332 -26.84 7.98 -3.64
N TYR A 333 -25.98 8.32 -2.68
CA TYR A 333 -25.85 9.69 -2.19
C TYR A 333 -25.00 10.56 -3.12
N THR A 334 -25.55 11.69 -3.56
CA THR A 334 -24.87 12.63 -4.47
C THR A 334 -24.75 14.06 -3.92
N GLY A 335 -25.12 14.28 -2.66
CA GLY A 335 -25.07 15.59 -2.01
C GLY A 335 -23.67 15.97 -1.49
N PRO A 336 -23.55 17.16 -0.87
CA PRO A 336 -22.34 17.57 -0.15
C PRO A 336 -22.02 16.63 1.02
N LEU A 337 -20.75 16.44 1.35
CA LEU A 337 -20.38 15.59 2.48
C LEU A 337 -20.36 16.37 3.81
N MET A 338 -19.98 17.65 3.76
CA MET A 338 -19.90 18.50 4.96
C MET A 338 -20.02 20.00 4.64
N ASP A 339 -20.33 20.79 5.65
CA ASP A 339 -20.10 22.23 5.64
C ASP A 339 -18.93 22.58 6.57
N VAL A 340 -18.09 23.52 6.11
CA VAL A 340 -16.98 24.06 6.88
C VAL A 340 -17.08 25.59 7.03
N ILE A 341 -16.52 26.14 8.10
CA ILE A 341 -16.24 27.55 8.24
C ILE A 341 -14.79 27.81 7.82
N ALA A 342 -14.63 28.67 6.82
CA ALA A 342 -13.35 29.22 6.39
C ALA A 342 -13.14 30.60 7.01
N VAL A 343 -12.15 30.75 7.89
CA VAL A 343 -11.83 32.02 8.57
C VAL A 343 -10.92 32.86 7.68
N ARG A 344 -11.48 33.87 7.02
CA ARG A 344 -10.78 34.76 6.09
C ARG A 344 -10.52 36.12 6.71
N GLY A 345 -9.61 36.90 6.14
CA GLY A 345 -9.41 38.30 6.54
C GLY A 345 -10.67 39.18 6.40
N SER A 346 -11.60 38.79 5.52
CA SER A 346 -12.91 39.44 5.33
C SER A 346 -13.98 38.99 6.34
N GLY A 347 -13.68 38.03 7.21
CA GLY A 347 -14.63 37.39 8.12
C GLY A 347 -14.88 35.90 7.80
N PRO A 348 -15.45 35.15 8.75
CA PRO A 348 -15.73 33.73 8.58
C PRO A 348 -16.89 33.49 7.60
N VAL A 349 -16.75 32.49 6.73
CA VAL A 349 -17.77 32.10 5.74
C VAL A 349 -18.04 30.60 5.79
N VAL A 350 -19.30 30.22 5.63
CA VAL A 350 -19.70 28.81 5.49
C VAL A 350 -19.50 28.38 4.04
N VAL A 351 -18.84 27.24 3.84
CA VAL A 351 -18.58 26.65 2.53
C VAL A 351 -18.97 25.18 2.57
N SER A 352 -19.84 24.75 1.66
CA SER A 352 -20.16 23.33 1.48
C SER A 352 -19.05 22.64 0.69
N ILE A 353 -18.63 21.48 1.17
CA ILE A 353 -17.64 20.62 0.52
C ILE A 353 -18.37 19.41 -0.07
N GLY A 354 -18.33 19.33 -1.40
CA GLY A 354 -18.87 18.24 -2.20
C GLY A 354 -18.02 16.98 -2.17
N GLN A 355 -18.33 16.08 -3.11
CA GLN A 355 -17.58 14.86 -3.34
C GLN A 355 -17.10 14.77 -4.79
N ASP A 356 -15.98 14.09 -5.02
CA ASP A 356 -15.52 13.69 -6.35
C ASP A 356 -16.26 12.43 -6.86
N ASP A 357 -15.94 12.00 -8.08
CA ASP A 357 -16.57 10.82 -8.70
C ASP A 357 -16.36 9.53 -7.89
N ALA A 358 -15.22 9.43 -7.22
CA ALA A 358 -14.86 8.33 -6.33
C ALA A 358 -15.48 8.48 -4.92
N GLY A 359 -16.20 9.57 -4.65
CA GLY A 359 -16.90 9.83 -3.40
C GLY A 359 -15.99 10.29 -2.27
N PHE A 360 -14.81 10.82 -2.54
CA PHE A 360 -13.96 11.53 -1.55
C PHE A 360 -14.26 13.03 -1.56
N LEU A 361 -13.78 13.80 -0.58
CA LEU A 361 -13.99 15.25 -0.58
C LEU A 361 -13.48 15.90 -1.87
N SER A 362 -14.31 16.76 -2.47
CA SER A 362 -13.96 17.46 -3.69
C SER A 362 -12.73 18.35 -3.50
N ARG A 363 -11.65 18.06 -4.23
CA ARG A 363 -10.41 18.83 -4.13
C ARG A 363 -10.60 20.28 -4.59
N SER A 364 -11.44 20.52 -5.60
CA SER A 364 -11.76 21.88 -6.05
C SER A 364 -12.51 22.68 -4.98
N ASP A 365 -13.40 22.03 -4.24
CA ASP A 365 -14.17 22.68 -3.18
C ASP A 365 -13.28 23.00 -1.98
N LEU A 366 -12.39 22.08 -1.61
CA LEU A 366 -11.37 22.32 -0.58
C LEU A 366 -10.45 23.49 -0.95
N MET A 367 -9.97 23.56 -2.20
CA MET A 367 -9.15 24.68 -2.67
C MET A 367 -9.93 26.00 -2.63
N THR A 368 -11.21 25.97 -3.01
CA THR A 368 -12.10 27.13 -2.97
C THR A 368 -12.37 27.59 -1.54
N ALA A 369 -12.57 26.65 -0.61
CA ALA A 369 -12.77 26.95 0.80
C ALA A 369 -11.53 27.62 1.40
N ARG A 370 -10.33 27.10 1.08
CA ARG A 370 -9.04 27.64 1.54
C ARG A 370 -8.66 28.99 0.94
N ALA A 371 -9.28 29.41 -0.17
CA ALA A 371 -8.99 30.70 -0.78
C ALA A 371 -9.22 31.86 0.23
N GLY A 372 -8.18 32.65 0.50
CA GLY A 372 -8.24 33.78 1.45
C GLY A 372 -8.19 33.40 2.94
N VAL A 373 -8.02 32.11 3.26
CA VAL A 373 -7.71 31.63 4.61
C VAL A 373 -6.20 31.73 4.83
N ALA A 374 -5.77 32.19 6.00
CA ALA A 374 -4.34 32.31 6.32
C ALA A 374 -3.67 30.92 6.37
N THR A 375 -2.40 30.86 5.98
CA THR A 375 -1.60 29.62 6.07
C THR A 375 -1.57 29.12 7.52
N GLY A 376 -1.83 27.83 7.72
CA GLY A 376 -1.89 27.20 9.05
C GLY A 376 -3.22 27.39 9.79
N THR A 377 -4.22 28.08 9.19
CA THR A 377 -5.59 28.10 9.73
C THR A 377 -6.41 26.93 9.17
N PRO A 378 -7.01 26.08 10.03
CA PRO A 378 -7.85 24.96 9.60
C PRO A 378 -9.16 25.37 8.92
N LEU A 379 -9.80 24.42 8.24
CA LEU A 379 -11.20 24.51 7.83
C LEU A 379 -12.07 23.82 8.88
N TYR A 380 -12.88 24.60 9.60
CA TYR A 380 -13.62 24.11 10.76
C TYR A 380 -14.93 23.45 10.34
N VAL A 381 -15.12 22.18 10.64
CA VAL A 381 -16.31 21.40 10.31
C VAL A 381 -17.47 21.81 11.23
N VAL A 382 -18.57 22.26 10.63
CA VAL A 382 -19.80 22.63 11.35
C VAL A 382 -20.97 21.70 11.09
N LYS A 383 -20.93 20.93 9.99
CA LYS A 383 -22.00 20.01 9.64
C LYS A 383 -21.45 18.82 8.87
N LEU A 384 -21.93 17.62 9.21
CA LEU A 384 -21.78 16.41 8.40
C LEU A 384 -23.15 16.01 7.86
N TYR A 385 -23.24 15.85 6.56
CA TYR A 385 -24.51 15.47 5.93
C TYR A 385 -24.80 13.99 6.12
N ASP A 386 -25.97 13.70 6.68
CA ASP A 386 -26.58 12.37 6.61
C ASP A 386 -26.81 11.92 5.16
N GLN A 387 -26.19 10.80 4.81
CA GLN A 387 -26.19 10.19 3.49
C GLN A 387 -27.28 9.11 3.34
N SER A 388 -28.00 8.78 4.41
CA SER A 388 -29.05 7.75 4.43
C SER A 388 -30.38 8.21 3.84
N SER A 389 -30.53 9.50 3.50
CA SER A 389 -31.77 10.20 3.14
C SER A 389 -32.79 10.44 4.26
N ASN A 390 -32.47 10.08 5.51
CA ASN A 390 -33.35 10.31 6.67
C ASN A 390 -33.28 11.76 7.22
N GLY A 391 -32.30 12.55 6.79
CA GLY A 391 -32.18 13.97 7.13
C GLY A 391 -31.59 14.23 8.51
N HIS A 392 -30.91 13.25 9.11
CA HIS A 392 -30.34 13.35 10.45
C HIS A 392 -28.96 14.00 10.47
N HIS A 393 -28.78 15.16 9.84
CA HIS A 393 -27.46 15.80 9.78
C HIS A 393 -26.84 16.03 11.16
N ILE A 394 -25.55 15.73 11.29
CA ILE A 394 -24.75 16.06 12.49
C ILE A 394 -24.29 17.50 12.37
N MET A 395 -24.47 18.31 13.41
CA MET A 395 -24.17 19.75 13.37
C MET A 395 -23.49 20.23 14.65
N ALA A 396 -22.69 21.29 14.54
CA ALA A 396 -22.20 22.02 15.70
C ALA A 396 -23.37 22.59 16.50
N SER A 397 -23.27 22.55 17.82
CA SER A 397 -24.33 23.06 18.70
C SER A 397 -24.57 24.55 18.45
N GLY A 398 -25.82 24.93 18.20
CA GLY A 398 -26.22 26.32 17.92
C GLY A 398 -26.08 26.75 16.46
N PHE A 399 -25.53 25.92 15.56
CA PHE A 399 -25.39 26.30 14.15
C PHE A 399 -26.74 26.42 13.45
N ASP A 400 -27.01 27.62 12.91
CA ASP A 400 -28.24 27.98 12.19
C ASP A 400 -28.06 28.13 10.67
N GLY A 401 -26.89 27.74 10.15
CA GLY A 401 -26.49 27.94 8.76
C GLY A 401 -25.59 29.16 8.54
N THR A 402 -25.31 29.96 9.58
CA THR A 402 -24.41 31.11 9.51
C THR A 402 -23.18 30.92 10.39
N ALA A 403 -22.03 31.47 10.01
CA ALA A 403 -20.82 31.38 10.82
C ALA A 403 -20.90 32.18 12.13
N ALA A 404 -21.83 33.13 12.24
CA ALA A 404 -21.98 33.98 13.42
C ALA A 404 -22.73 33.29 14.59
N SER A 405 -23.39 32.17 14.35
CA SER A 405 -24.16 31.45 15.37
C SER A 405 -23.35 30.47 16.20
N VAL A 406 -22.08 30.26 15.86
CA VAL A 406 -21.20 29.29 16.53
C VAL A 406 -19.82 29.85 16.83
N GLU A 407 -19.25 29.39 17.95
CA GLU A 407 -17.87 29.68 18.31
C GLU A 407 -16.91 28.78 17.52
N VAL A 408 -16.04 29.39 16.72
CA VAL A 408 -15.18 28.67 15.77
C VAL A 408 -13.99 28.00 16.45
N ALA A 409 -13.42 28.63 17.50
CA ALA A 409 -12.15 28.20 18.09
C ALA A 409 -12.14 26.77 18.63
N ASN A 410 -13.32 26.18 18.88
CA ASN A 410 -13.46 24.84 19.46
C ASN A 410 -14.03 23.81 18.49
N LEU A 411 -14.37 24.18 17.26
CA LEU A 411 -14.94 23.24 16.30
C LEU A 411 -13.90 22.20 15.87
N PRO A 412 -14.32 20.96 15.56
CA PRO A 412 -13.46 20.06 14.82
C PRO A 412 -13.14 20.64 13.44
N HIS A 413 -12.10 20.14 12.79
CA HIS A 413 -11.66 20.63 11.50
C HIS A 413 -11.23 19.49 10.58
N ILE A 414 -11.09 19.80 9.30
CA ILE A 414 -10.42 18.88 8.38
C ILE A 414 -8.94 18.84 8.78
N GLY A 415 -8.49 17.69 9.26
CA GLY A 415 -7.14 17.49 9.77
C GLY A 415 -6.08 17.75 8.69
N GLU A 416 -4.93 18.25 9.12
CA GLU A 416 -3.72 18.35 8.28
C GLU A 416 -3.10 16.97 8.03
N ARG A 417 -3.34 16.02 8.94
CA ARG A 417 -2.93 14.63 8.79
C ARG A 417 -3.92 13.87 7.91
N HIS A 418 -3.40 13.24 6.88
CA HIS A 418 -4.11 12.27 6.06
C HIS A 418 -3.74 10.84 6.46
N HIS A 419 -4.67 9.90 6.31
CA HIS A 419 -4.35 8.47 6.34
C HIS A 419 -4.43 7.92 4.92
N GLY A 420 -3.28 7.62 4.32
CA GLY A 420 -3.21 7.35 2.88
C GLY A 420 -3.73 8.55 2.08
N ARG A 421 -4.77 8.32 1.28
CA ARG A 421 -5.43 9.35 0.44
C ARG A 421 -6.60 10.08 1.11
N LEU A 422 -6.84 9.83 2.40
CA LEU A 422 -8.09 10.23 3.07
C LEU A 422 -7.94 11.52 3.88
N ASP A 423 -8.83 12.47 3.61
CA ASP A 423 -9.14 13.57 4.52
C ASP A 423 -9.92 13.04 5.74
N LEU A 424 -9.65 13.60 6.91
CA LEU A 424 -10.27 13.19 8.17
C LEU A 424 -10.81 14.39 8.93
N VAL A 425 -11.91 14.21 9.64
CA VAL A 425 -12.37 15.20 10.62
C VAL A 425 -11.63 14.95 11.93
N SER A 426 -10.88 15.95 12.40
CA SER A 426 -10.08 15.86 13.61
C SER A 426 -10.68 16.69 14.73
N TRP A 427 -10.74 16.09 15.93
CA TRP A 427 -11.03 16.79 17.19
C TRP A 427 -9.72 17.08 17.92
N ALA A 428 -8.80 17.80 17.27
CA ALA A 428 -7.64 18.37 17.97
C ALA A 428 -8.10 19.61 18.74
N ALA A 429 -7.71 19.75 20.01
CA ALA A 429 -8.03 20.93 20.78
C ALA A 429 -7.22 22.14 20.27
N GLU A 430 -7.86 23.29 20.08
CA GLU A 430 -7.22 24.56 19.72
C GLU A 430 -7.49 25.55 20.86
N PRO A 431 -6.45 26.09 21.51
CA PRO A 431 -6.28 26.39 22.97
C PRO A 431 -7.30 25.92 24.03
N ALA A 432 -8.48 25.46 23.67
CA ALA A 432 -9.62 25.12 24.48
C ALA A 432 -10.21 23.77 23.99
N ALA A 433 -11.10 23.20 24.80
CA ALA A 433 -11.68 21.88 24.58
C ALA A 433 -12.39 21.79 23.22
N ALA A 434 -12.01 20.81 22.40
CA ALA A 434 -12.72 20.54 21.16
C ALA A 434 -14.17 20.15 21.46
N GLN A 435 -15.11 20.87 20.84
CA GLN A 435 -16.54 20.65 21.04
C GLN A 435 -17.02 19.44 20.22
N PRO A 436 -17.88 18.58 20.80
CA PRO A 436 -18.53 17.54 20.02
C PRO A 436 -19.43 18.13 18.93
N LEU A 437 -19.64 17.38 17.85
CA LEU A 437 -20.76 17.64 16.94
C LEU A 437 -22.00 16.89 17.44
N ALA A 438 -23.17 17.53 17.39
CA ALA A 438 -24.41 16.98 17.90
C ALA A 438 -25.09 16.08 16.86
N ILE A 439 -25.45 14.87 17.29
CA ILE A 439 -26.38 13.99 16.58
C ILE A 439 -27.80 14.49 16.91
N PRO A 440 -28.67 14.72 15.92
CA PRO A 440 -29.92 15.44 16.15
C PRO A 440 -30.91 14.61 16.97
N ALA A 441 -31.70 15.27 17.81
CA ALA A 441 -32.73 14.63 18.64
C ALA A 441 -33.85 13.94 17.83
N SER A 442 -33.92 14.18 16.51
CA SER A 442 -34.80 13.45 15.60
C SER A 442 -34.38 11.99 15.39
N LEU A 443 -33.10 11.65 15.65
CA LEU A 443 -32.60 10.29 15.58
C LEU A 443 -32.82 9.60 16.93
N THR A 444 -33.51 8.47 16.93
CA THR A 444 -33.69 7.61 18.12
C THR A 444 -33.16 6.21 17.83
N LEU A 445 -32.32 5.68 18.70
CA LEU A 445 -31.79 4.31 18.63
C LEU A 445 -32.16 3.53 19.90
N SER A 446 -32.41 2.22 19.78
CA SER A 446 -32.75 1.38 20.93
C SER A 446 -31.54 0.58 21.42
N ALA A 447 -31.29 0.58 22.73
CA ALA A 447 -30.25 -0.25 23.33
C ALA A 447 -30.45 -1.76 23.15
N GLY A 448 -31.65 -2.22 22.81
CA GLY A 448 -31.93 -3.63 22.56
C GLY A 448 -31.66 -4.09 21.12
N SER A 449 -31.37 -3.16 20.20
CA SER A 449 -31.25 -3.50 18.77
C SER A 449 -30.40 -2.56 17.93
N ALA A 450 -29.66 -1.59 18.47
CA ALA A 450 -28.92 -0.64 17.64
C ALA A 450 -27.47 -1.08 17.37
N SER A 451 -26.80 -0.41 16.44
CA SER A 451 -25.35 -0.52 16.28
C SER A 451 -24.74 0.78 15.75
N ALA A 452 -23.45 0.97 16.04
CA ALA A 452 -22.65 2.05 15.50
C ALA A 452 -21.33 1.51 14.96
N LEU A 453 -20.99 1.90 13.73
CA LEU A 453 -19.72 1.57 13.08
C LEU A 453 -18.97 2.87 12.82
N LEU A 454 -17.93 3.12 13.60
CA LEU A 454 -17.07 4.30 13.49
C LEU A 454 -15.81 3.93 12.72
N TYR A 455 -15.52 4.66 11.65
CA TYR A 455 -14.33 4.53 10.83
C TYR A 455 -13.42 5.71 11.12
N GLY A 456 -12.21 5.44 11.60
CA GLY A 456 -11.38 6.49 12.14
C GLY A 456 -10.08 5.99 12.75
N ALA A 457 -9.28 6.93 13.22
CA ALA A 457 -8.03 6.71 13.93
C ALA A 457 -8.05 7.50 15.24
N VAL A 458 -7.14 7.15 16.14
CA VAL A 458 -6.85 7.94 17.33
C VAL A 458 -5.35 8.16 17.41
N SER A 459 -4.88 9.28 17.96
CA SER A 459 -3.43 9.52 18.00
C SER A 459 -2.72 8.74 19.12
N SER A 460 -3.40 8.57 20.25
CA SER A 460 -2.96 7.79 21.41
C SER A 460 -4.16 7.11 22.05
N CYS A 461 -3.96 5.90 22.56
CA CYS A 461 -5.00 5.12 23.23
C CYS A 461 -5.06 5.38 24.74
N ASN A 462 -4.40 6.41 25.27
CA ASN A 462 -4.30 6.60 26.72
C ASN A 462 -4.41 8.06 27.20
N CYS A 463 -4.97 8.25 28.39
CA CYS A 463 -5.18 9.56 29.00
C CYS A 463 -5.20 9.50 30.54
N PRO A 464 -4.89 10.61 31.23
CA PRO A 464 -4.87 10.65 32.69
C PRO A 464 -6.27 10.54 33.29
N LEU A 465 -6.31 10.22 34.60
CA LEU A 465 -7.50 9.98 35.45
C LEU A 465 -8.71 10.91 35.24
N TYR A 466 -8.47 12.18 34.87
CA TYR A 466 -9.47 13.25 34.85
C TYR A 466 -9.84 13.72 33.44
N THR A 467 -9.29 13.07 32.41
CA THR A 467 -9.57 13.40 31.00
C THR A 467 -10.04 12.14 30.28
N THR A 468 -11.27 12.12 29.80
CA THR A 468 -11.75 11.04 28.92
C THR A 468 -12.13 11.67 27.59
N TYR A 469 -11.59 11.13 26.51
CA TYR A 469 -11.95 11.55 25.17
C TYR A 469 -13.21 10.81 24.73
N SER A 470 -14.25 11.56 24.37
CA SER A 470 -15.48 10.99 23.83
C SER A 470 -15.26 10.68 22.36
N LEU A 471 -15.37 9.41 21.97
CA LEU A 471 -15.35 9.02 20.56
C LEU A 471 -16.75 9.17 19.97
N LEU A 472 -17.74 8.58 20.62
CA LEU A 472 -19.14 8.56 20.18
C LEU A 472 -20.06 8.46 21.41
N GLY A 473 -21.04 9.35 21.49
CA GLY A 473 -22.14 9.29 22.46
C GLY A 473 -23.47 9.01 21.77
N LEU A 474 -24.18 7.98 22.20
CA LEU A 474 -25.55 7.69 21.82
C LEU A 474 -26.47 8.19 22.94
N GLY A 475 -27.33 9.15 22.64
CA GLY A 475 -28.12 9.87 23.63
C GLY A 475 -27.37 11.05 24.26
N SER A 476 -28.11 12.06 24.69
CA SER A 476 -27.55 13.30 25.27
C SER A 476 -27.86 13.51 26.75
N THR A 477 -28.45 12.51 27.43
CA THR A 477 -28.94 12.63 28.80
C THR A 477 -28.16 11.70 29.73
N ASP A 478 -27.64 12.26 30.82
CA ASP A 478 -26.93 11.53 31.88
C ASP A 478 -27.82 10.42 32.47
N GLY A 479 -27.27 9.22 32.67
CA GLY A 479 -28.02 8.02 33.08
C GLY A 479 -28.88 7.36 32.00
N GLN A 480 -28.98 7.94 30.79
CA GLN A 480 -29.74 7.39 29.66
C GLN A 480 -28.90 7.19 28.40
N ALA A 481 -27.74 7.82 28.31
CA ALA A 481 -26.82 7.72 27.18
C ALA A 481 -25.87 6.52 27.28
N LEU A 482 -25.16 6.26 26.20
CA LEU A 482 -23.99 5.40 26.15
C LEU A 482 -22.89 6.15 25.42
N THR A 483 -21.79 6.46 26.11
CA THR A 483 -20.62 7.11 25.51
C THR A 483 -19.46 6.13 25.46
N LEU A 484 -18.96 5.89 24.26
CA LEU A 484 -17.69 5.22 24.03
C LEU A 484 -16.57 6.26 24.12
N GLY A 485 -15.61 6.02 25.01
CA GLY A 485 -14.45 6.88 25.17
C GLY A 485 -13.14 6.12 25.31
N VAL A 486 -12.05 6.86 25.24
CA VAL A 486 -10.70 6.37 25.52
C VAL A 486 -10.33 6.76 26.95
N GLY A 487 -9.89 5.78 27.73
CA GLY A 487 -9.29 5.96 29.06
C GLY A 487 -10.22 6.52 30.13
N GLY A 488 -11.36 5.85 30.35
CA GLY A 488 -12.08 5.99 31.62
C GLY A 488 -11.18 5.53 32.77
N GLY A 489 -10.70 6.45 33.60
CA GLY A 489 -10.16 6.16 34.93
C GLY A 489 -8.78 5.47 35.04
N ALA A 490 -7.70 6.23 34.83
CA ALA A 490 -6.31 5.93 35.23
C ALA A 490 -5.43 5.25 34.18
N GLU A 491 -4.97 6.00 33.16
CA GLU A 491 -3.93 5.56 32.22
C GLU A 491 -4.12 4.11 31.72
N SER A 492 -5.38 3.67 31.57
CA SER A 492 -5.71 2.26 31.48
C SER A 492 -5.39 1.66 30.11
N GLY A 493 -5.26 2.51 29.08
CA GLY A 493 -5.08 2.07 27.70
C GLY A 493 -6.28 1.32 27.11
N ARG A 494 -7.45 1.35 27.79
CA ARG A 494 -8.68 0.65 27.40
C ARG A 494 -9.72 1.60 26.79
N LEU A 495 -10.59 1.04 25.97
CA LEU A 495 -11.88 1.66 25.67
C LEU A 495 -12.82 1.49 26.86
N ALA A 496 -13.54 2.55 27.20
CA ALA A 496 -14.48 2.58 28.30
C ALA A 496 -15.86 3.02 27.80
N PHE A 497 -16.90 2.47 28.43
CA PHE A 497 -18.28 2.88 28.25
C PHE A 497 -18.72 3.65 29.48
N SER A 498 -19.25 4.84 29.28
CA SER A 498 -19.88 5.65 30.34
C SER A 498 -21.30 6.02 29.95
N ASP A 499 -22.04 6.64 30.87
CA ASP A 499 -23.21 7.44 30.47
C ASP A 499 -22.74 8.71 29.71
N TYR A 500 -23.58 9.74 29.61
CA TYR A 500 -23.22 11.01 28.96
C TYR A 500 -21.99 11.67 29.61
N LYS A 501 -21.84 11.54 30.94
CA LYS A 501 -20.66 12.03 31.65
C LYS A 501 -19.56 10.97 31.69
N PRO A 502 -18.34 11.29 31.24
CA PRO A 502 -17.24 10.31 31.24
C PRO A 502 -16.81 9.82 32.62
N THR A 503 -17.12 10.56 33.69
CA THR A 503 -16.86 10.15 35.07
C THR A 503 -17.79 9.02 35.56
N THR A 504 -18.87 8.72 34.83
CA THR A 504 -19.84 7.69 35.17
C THR A 504 -19.55 6.43 34.34
N VAL A 505 -18.42 5.78 34.61
CA VAL A 505 -18.01 4.56 33.89
C VAL A 505 -19.01 3.44 34.19
N LEU A 506 -19.60 2.89 33.12
CA LEU A 506 -20.50 1.75 33.14
C LEU A 506 -19.73 0.44 33.09
N ALA A 507 -18.73 0.37 32.21
CA ALA A 507 -17.86 -0.79 32.04
C ALA A 507 -16.60 -0.45 31.22
N ASP A 508 -15.57 -1.25 31.38
CA ASP A 508 -14.34 -1.19 30.58
C ASP A 508 -14.23 -2.39 29.64
N SER A 509 -13.66 -2.14 28.46
CA SER A 509 -13.23 -3.22 27.57
C SER A 509 -11.99 -3.93 28.10
N GLY A 510 -11.75 -5.13 27.60
CA GLY A 510 -10.48 -5.86 27.76
C GLY A 510 -9.54 -5.64 26.57
N ARG A 511 -9.92 -4.77 25.63
CA ARG A 511 -9.22 -4.50 24.38
C ARG A 511 -8.54 -3.15 24.44
N THR A 512 -7.35 -3.08 23.87
CA THR A 512 -6.67 -1.81 23.62
C THR A 512 -7.10 -1.25 22.26
N LEU A 513 -7.18 0.06 22.15
CA LEU A 513 -7.62 0.69 20.91
C LEU A 513 -6.50 0.62 19.85
N ASN A 514 -6.88 0.23 18.63
CA ASN A 514 -6.02 0.41 17.48
C ASN A 514 -5.95 1.89 17.13
N VAL A 515 -4.75 2.46 17.12
CA VAL A 515 -4.52 3.87 16.82
C VAL A 515 -4.44 4.14 15.32
N ARG A 516 -4.25 3.10 14.50
CA ARG A 516 -4.30 3.22 13.04
C ARG A 516 -5.74 3.40 12.58
N HIS A 517 -5.91 4.05 11.43
CA HIS A 517 -7.20 4.13 10.74
C HIS A 517 -7.82 2.73 10.59
N GLY A 518 -9.01 2.55 11.19
CA GLY A 518 -9.67 1.27 11.37
C GLY A 518 -11.14 1.41 11.74
N LEU A 519 -11.81 0.28 11.95
CA LEU A 519 -13.21 0.19 12.35
C LEU A 519 -13.30 -0.01 13.86
N ILE A 520 -14.19 0.75 14.50
CA ILE A 520 -14.65 0.53 15.88
C ILE A 520 -16.16 0.33 15.82
N GLY A 521 -16.60 -0.91 16.03
CA GLY A 521 -18.01 -1.31 16.02
C GLY A 521 -18.55 -1.46 17.45
N VAL A 522 -19.76 -0.95 17.68
CA VAL A 522 -20.52 -1.15 18.91
C VAL A 522 -21.85 -1.78 18.52
N SER A 523 -22.08 -3.03 18.93
CA SER A 523 -23.34 -3.74 18.72
C SER A 523 -24.14 -3.80 20.02
N LEU A 524 -25.42 -3.45 19.94
CA LEU A 524 -26.35 -3.40 21.06
C LEU A 524 -27.49 -4.38 20.75
N GLY A 525 -27.27 -5.64 21.10
CA GLY A 525 -28.28 -6.70 21.03
C GLY A 525 -28.84 -6.95 22.43
N GLY A 526 -30.13 -7.31 22.53
CA GLY A 526 -30.80 -7.53 23.83
C GLY A 526 -30.00 -8.37 24.84
N GLY A 527 -30.20 -8.11 26.15
CA GLY A 527 -29.51 -8.84 27.23
C GLY A 527 -28.60 -7.98 28.12
N ASP A 528 -28.91 -6.69 28.29
CA ASP A 528 -28.17 -5.74 29.15
C ASP A 528 -26.64 -5.82 28.96
N SER A 529 -26.20 -5.81 27.70
CA SER A 529 -24.78 -5.89 27.33
C SER A 529 -24.49 -5.08 26.07
N VAL A 530 -23.20 -4.87 25.81
CA VAL A 530 -22.69 -4.28 24.58
C VAL A 530 -21.60 -5.19 24.02
N THR A 531 -21.60 -5.41 22.71
CA THR A 531 -20.51 -6.11 22.03
C THR A 531 -19.62 -5.07 21.36
N LEU A 532 -18.35 -5.01 21.78
CA LEU A 532 -17.34 -4.14 21.21
C LEU A 532 -16.53 -4.88 20.15
N HIS A 533 -16.48 -4.35 18.93
CA HIS A 533 -15.69 -4.86 17.82
C HIS A 533 -14.56 -3.86 17.50
N VAL A 534 -13.30 -4.29 17.65
CA VAL A 534 -12.13 -3.51 17.22
C VAL A 534 -11.28 -4.40 16.30
N PRO A 535 -11.77 -4.71 15.08
CA PRO A 535 -11.10 -5.64 14.20
C PRO A 535 -9.73 -5.08 13.75
N THR A 536 -8.68 -5.74 14.21
CA THR A 536 -7.29 -5.57 13.73
C THR A 536 -6.83 -6.84 13.00
N ILE A 537 -7.31 -7.99 13.48
CA ILE A 537 -7.37 -9.34 12.88
C ILE A 537 -8.79 -9.82 13.13
N TYR A 538 -9.34 -10.67 12.25
CA TYR A 538 -10.56 -11.37 12.58
C TYR A 538 -10.20 -12.56 13.49
N PRO A 539 -10.65 -12.65 14.76
CA PRO A 539 -12.07 -12.78 15.10
C PRO A 539 -12.57 -12.13 16.43
N ALA A 540 -13.90 -12.15 16.57
CA ALA A 540 -14.73 -11.99 17.77
C ALA A 540 -14.82 -10.60 18.43
N GLY A 541 -16.06 -10.06 18.42
CA GLY A 541 -16.43 -8.99 19.33
C GLY A 541 -16.23 -9.38 20.80
N GLN A 542 -16.04 -8.39 21.66
CA GLN A 542 -15.99 -8.57 23.10
C GLN A 542 -17.34 -8.19 23.71
N ASP A 543 -18.03 -9.17 24.28
CA ASP A 543 -19.23 -8.92 25.08
C ASP A 543 -18.87 -8.32 26.44
N ILE A 544 -19.54 -7.23 26.77
CA ILE A 544 -19.34 -6.47 28.00
C ILE A 544 -20.72 -6.32 28.67
N SER A 545 -20.88 -6.93 29.84
CA SER A 545 -22.11 -6.84 30.61
C SER A 545 -22.31 -5.43 31.18
N LEU A 546 -23.56 -4.97 31.17
CA LEU A 546 -23.98 -3.68 31.71
C LEU A 546 -25.02 -3.89 32.83
N SER A 547 -25.47 -2.79 33.44
CA SER A 547 -26.44 -2.84 34.52
C SER A 547 -27.82 -3.31 34.05
N SER A 548 -28.58 -3.95 34.93
CA SER A 548 -29.91 -4.45 34.59
C SER A 548 -30.84 -3.35 34.10
N GLY A 549 -31.59 -3.63 33.03
CA GLY A 549 -32.51 -2.70 32.38
C GLY A 549 -31.84 -1.81 31.33
N PHE A 550 -30.54 -1.95 31.08
CA PHE A 550 -29.84 -1.20 30.04
C PHE A 550 -30.47 -1.39 28.66
N SER A 551 -30.84 -2.62 28.29
CA SER A 551 -31.44 -2.95 26.99
C SER A 551 -32.80 -2.29 26.73
N ALA A 552 -33.46 -1.77 27.78
CA ALA A 552 -34.70 -1.00 27.65
C ALA A 552 -34.48 0.49 27.31
N ARG A 553 -33.24 1.00 27.35
CA ARG A 553 -32.93 2.40 27.08
C ARG A 553 -33.23 2.79 25.63
N GLN A 554 -33.60 4.05 25.45
CA GLN A 554 -33.75 4.72 24.16
C GLN A 554 -32.77 5.88 24.12
N PHE A 555 -31.92 5.89 23.09
CA PHE A 555 -30.93 6.92 22.86
C PHE A 555 -31.51 7.95 21.89
N VAL A 556 -31.85 9.12 22.40
CA VAL A 556 -32.36 10.25 21.61
C VAL A 556 -31.21 11.23 21.36
N GLY A 557 -30.87 11.46 20.09
CA GLY A 557 -29.72 12.26 19.70
C GLY A 557 -28.38 11.64 20.15
N GLY A 558 -27.38 12.49 20.41
CA GLY A 558 -26.05 12.05 20.79
C GLY A 558 -24.97 13.04 20.38
N VAL A 559 -23.72 12.58 20.40
CA VAL A 559 -22.54 13.38 20.05
C VAL A 559 -21.49 12.55 19.29
N LEU A 560 -20.78 13.18 18.37
CA LEU A 560 -19.58 12.64 17.72
C LEU A 560 -18.37 13.47 18.15
N GLY A 561 -17.32 12.77 18.63
CA GLY A 561 -16.11 13.38 19.14
C GLY A 561 -16.28 14.13 20.46
N GLY A 562 -15.20 14.78 20.89
CA GLY A 562 -15.16 15.61 22.10
C GLY A 562 -13.92 15.35 22.94
N ALA A 563 -13.29 16.42 23.44
CA ALA A 563 -12.13 16.35 24.30
C ALA A 563 -12.32 17.24 25.55
N PRO A 564 -11.84 16.82 26.72
CA PRO A 564 -11.86 17.66 27.92
C PRO A 564 -10.82 18.79 27.80
N ALA A 565 -11.03 19.89 28.52
CA ALA A 565 -10.08 20.99 28.57
C ALA A 565 -8.74 20.55 29.21
N GLY A 566 -7.61 21.09 28.70
CA GLY A 566 -6.28 20.81 29.26
C GLY A 566 -5.64 19.50 28.80
N SER A 567 -6.21 18.82 27.82
CA SER A 567 -5.76 17.53 27.29
C SER A 567 -4.58 17.60 26.29
N GLY A 568 -4.00 18.79 26.10
CA GLY A 568 -2.98 19.06 25.07
C GLY A 568 -3.59 19.39 23.71
N TYR A 569 -2.76 19.50 22.67
CA TYR A 569 -3.19 19.70 21.28
C TYR A 569 -3.28 18.38 20.49
N SER A 570 -2.78 17.28 21.06
CA SER A 570 -2.87 15.95 20.45
C SER A 570 -4.32 15.54 20.25
N SER A 571 -4.73 15.35 19.00
CA SER A 571 -6.09 14.92 18.66
C SER A 571 -6.33 13.47 19.08
N ALA A 572 -7.29 13.23 19.98
CA ALA A 572 -7.64 11.86 20.32
C ALA A 572 -8.53 11.17 19.29
N LEU A 573 -9.25 11.90 18.42
CA LEU A 573 -10.15 11.29 17.44
C LEU A 573 -10.02 11.93 16.06
N GLN A 574 -9.86 11.07 15.05
CA GLN A 574 -9.92 11.39 13.65
C GLN A 574 -10.94 10.47 12.97
N VAL A 575 -11.94 11.03 12.27
CA VAL A 575 -13.05 10.26 11.69
C VAL A 575 -13.05 10.39 10.18
N SER A 576 -13.19 9.26 9.49
CA SER A 576 -13.49 9.18 8.05
C SER A 576 -14.96 8.86 7.79
N GLY A 577 -15.61 8.12 8.70
CA GLY A 577 -17.01 7.72 8.53
C GLY A 577 -17.69 7.29 9.82
N LEU A 578 -19.01 7.36 9.83
CA LEU A 578 -19.88 6.84 10.88
C LEU A 578 -21.14 6.27 10.24
N VAL A 579 -21.49 5.03 10.58
CA VAL A 579 -22.74 4.37 10.19
C VAL A 579 -23.51 4.01 11.46
N LEU A 580 -24.75 4.47 11.56
CA LEU A 580 -25.67 4.20 12.67
C LEU A 580 -26.82 3.32 12.18
N LEU A 581 -27.15 2.28 12.94
CA LEU A 581 -28.09 1.24 12.54
C LEU A 581 -29.17 1.02 13.60
N ASN A 582 -30.38 0.73 13.14
CA ASN A 582 -31.52 0.27 13.96
C ASN A 582 -31.57 -1.26 14.13
N ALA A 583 -30.46 -1.94 13.81
CA ALA A 583 -30.30 -3.38 13.99
C ALA A 583 -28.95 -3.68 14.64
N ALA A 584 -28.92 -4.74 15.47
CA ALA A 584 -27.69 -5.25 16.06
C ALA A 584 -26.90 -5.97 14.96
N VAL A 585 -25.63 -5.60 14.80
CA VAL A 585 -24.74 -6.26 13.83
C VAL A 585 -24.19 -7.55 14.39
N THR A 586 -24.04 -8.54 13.51
CA THR A 586 -23.38 -9.82 13.77
C THR A 586 -21.88 -9.76 13.45
N ASP A 587 -21.11 -10.76 13.86
CA ASP A 587 -19.69 -10.87 13.45
C ASP A 587 -19.54 -10.95 11.92
N ALA A 588 -20.50 -11.58 11.22
CA ALA A 588 -20.50 -11.64 9.76
C ALA A 588 -20.73 -10.25 9.13
N ASP A 589 -21.60 -9.44 9.74
CA ASP A 589 -21.83 -8.06 9.32
C ASP A 589 -20.57 -7.21 9.52
N ILE A 590 -19.89 -7.35 10.66
CA ILE A 590 -18.64 -6.66 10.95
C ILE A 590 -17.54 -7.06 9.98
N LYS A 591 -17.45 -8.35 9.62
CA LYS A 591 -16.52 -8.83 8.61
C LYS A 591 -16.78 -8.17 7.24
N ALA A 592 -18.03 -8.17 6.78
CA ALA A 592 -18.40 -7.53 5.52
C ALA A 592 -18.12 -6.02 5.54
N ALA A 593 -18.43 -5.34 6.64
CA ALA A 593 -18.11 -3.91 6.81
C ALA A 593 -16.59 -3.66 6.77
N THR A 594 -15.79 -4.56 7.35
CA THR A 594 -14.32 -4.52 7.29
C THR A 594 -13.82 -4.71 5.86
N VAL A 595 -14.43 -5.59 5.07
CA VAL A 595 -14.09 -5.78 3.64
C VAL A 595 -14.42 -4.52 2.83
N SER A 596 -15.62 -3.95 2.98
CA SER A 596 -16.00 -2.69 2.31
C SER A 596 -15.03 -1.56 2.68
N ALA A 597 -14.72 -1.43 3.98
CA ALA A 597 -13.81 -0.42 4.48
C ALA A 597 -12.37 -0.62 3.98
N ALA A 598 -11.88 -1.87 3.92
CA ALA A 598 -10.55 -2.15 3.41
C ALA A 598 -10.39 -1.73 1.94
N ARG A 599 -11.42 -1.92 1.12
CA ARG A 599 -11.43 -1.47 -0.28
C ARG A 599 -11.54 0.04 -0.39
N LEU A 600 -12.49 0.62 0.33
CA LEU A 600 -12.79 2.05 0.26
C LEU A 600 -11.64 2.92 0.78
N TYR A 601 -10.99 2.48 1.86
CA TYR A 601 -9.98 3.22 2.59
C TYR A 601 -8.55 2.72 2.38
N ASP A 602 -8.36 1.71 1.53
CA ASP A 602 -7.07 1.09 1.24
C ASP A 602 -6.39 0.52 2.52
N TRP A 603 -7.20 -0.15 3.36
CA TRP A 603 -6.68 -0.78 4.57
C TRP A 603 -6.06 -2.12 4.27
N THR A 604 -4.99 -2.41 5.00
CA THR A 604 -4.22 -3.64 4.86
C THR A 604 -4.37 -4.52 6.12
N PRO A 605 -5.52 -5.21 6.31
CA PRO A 605 -5.80 -6.06 7.47
C PRO A 605 -4.85 -7.27 7.60
N GLN A 606 -4.11 -7.59 6.54
CA GLN A 606 -3.19 -8.71 6.48
C GLN A 606 -1.90 -8.53 7.28
N ILE A 607 -1.55 -7.33 7.76
CA ILE A 607 -0.34 -7.13 8.57
C ILE A 607 -0.41 -8.01 9.82
N ARG A 608 0.69 -8.65 10.24
CA ARG A 608 0.75 -9.54 11.43
C ARG A 608 1.74 -9.09 12.50
N ASP A 609 2.63 -8.18 12.16
CA ASP A 609 3.56 -7.56 13.09
C ASP A 609 2.93 -6.33 13.74
N ARG A 610 3.00 -6.28 15.08
CA ARG A 610 2.48 -5.19 15.92
C ARG A 610 3.64 -4.55 16.68
N LEU A 611 3.68 -3.23 16.71
CA LEU A 611 4.65 -2.45 17.45
C LEU A 611 3.95 -1.51 18.43
N ASP A 612 4.05 -1.81 19.72
CA ASP A 612 3.46 -1.02 20.80
C ASP A 612 4.46 0.02 21.31
N CYS A 613 4.16 1.30 21.10
CA CYS A 613 4.98 2.44 21.51
C CYS A 613 4.47 2.99 22.83
N PHE A 614 5.12 2.63 23.93
CA PHE A 614 4.82 3.08 25.28
C PHE A 614 5.63 4.33 25.62
N GLY A 615 4.99 5.38 26.12
CA GLY A 615 5.75 6.57 26.55
C GLY A 615 4.91 7.68 27.15
N SER A 616 5.51 8.87 27.21
CA SER A 616 4.86 10.06 27.78
C SER A 616 4.50 11.11 26.72
N SER A 617 4.58 12.40 27.04
CA SER A 617 4.17 13.53 26.18
C SER A 617 4.93 13.60 24.85
N THR A 618 6.18 13.15 24.85
CA THR A 618 7.03 13.04 23.64
C THR A 618 6.53 11.97 22.68
N THR A 619 6.02 10.84 23.20
CA THR A 619 5.40 9.79 22.38
C THR A 619 3.98 10.16 21.96
N GLN A 620 3.26 10.90 22.80
CA GLN A 620 1.89 11.34 22.53
C GLN A 620 1.82 12.41 21.43
N GLY A 621 2.89 13.18 21.22
CA GLY A 621 2.83 14.41 20.42
C GLY A 621 1.98 15.48 21.10
N TYR A 622 2.14 15.66 22.42
CA TYR A 622 1.25 16.45 23.29
C TYR A 622 0.89 17.85 22.76
N LEU A 623 1.84 18.54 22.12
CA LEU A 623 1.65 19.88 21.55
C LEU A 623 1.48 19.90 20.02
N ASN A 624 1.47 18.74 19.38
CA ASN A 624 1.23 18.62 17.95
C ASN A 624 -0.26 18.46 17.68
N LYS A 625 -0.75 19.21 16.69
CA LYS A 625 -2.12 19.11 16.19
C LYS A 625 -2.31 17.80 15.44
N ASP A 626 -3.56 17.38 15.30
CA ASP A 626 -3.98 16.27 14.42
C ASP A 626 -3.19 14.97 14.63
N GLY A 627 -2.76 14.73 15.88
CA GLY A 627 -2.13 13.47 16.26
C GLY A 627 -0.79 13.20 15.58
N TRP A 628 -0.10 14.23 15.12
CA TRP A 628 1.26 14.10 14.60
C TRP A 628 2.22 13.73 15.72
N CYS A 629 2.73 12.51 15.71
CA CYS A 629 3.79 12.04 16.59
C CYS A 629 4.64 10.97 15.90
N TRP A 630 5.84 10.72 16.41
CA TRP A 630 6.75 9.77 15.77
C TRP A 630 6.19 8.34 15.59
N PRO A 631 5.36 7.74 16.49
CA PRO A 631 4.80 6.41 16.24
C PRO A 631 3.90 6.41 15.00
N GLN A 632 3.15 7.49 14.82
CA GLN A 632 2.20 7.66 13.74
C GLN A 632 2.89 7.92 12.39
N MET A 633 4.14 8.41 12.41
CA MET A 633 4.98 8.63 11.24
C MET A 633 5.95 7.47 10.96
N LEU A 634 6.06 6.50 11.88
CA LEU A 634 7.07 5.45 11.82
C LEU A 634 6.91 4.55 10.60
N GLY A 635 5.67 4.26 10.20
CA GLY A 635 5.35 3.40 9.05
C GLY A 635 5.95 3.88 7.73
N ASP A 636 6.24 5.18 7.58
CA ASP A 636 6.88 5.74 6.38
C ASP A 636 8.35 5.32 6.22
N TYR A 637 8.98 4.78 7.27
CA TYR A 637 10.41 4.49 7.34
C TYR A 637 10.75 3.02 7.65
N LEU A 638 9.75 2.18 7.93
CA LEU A 638 9.97 0.76 8.22
C LEU A 638 10.06 -0.05 6.92
N ASP A 639 11.02 -0.98 6.85
CA ASP A 639 11.19 -1.83 5.66
C ASP A 639 10.11 -2.93 5.57
N GLN A 640 9.49 -3.25 6.71
CA GLN A 640 8.35 -4.16 6.80
C GLN A 640 7.14 -3.43 7.40
N PRO A 641 5.90 -3.76 6.99
CA PRO A 641 4.72 -3.07 7.47
C PRO A 641 4.35 -3.52 8.89
N PHE A 642 4.08 -2.55 9.77
CA PHE A 642 3.62 -2.79 11.14
C PHE A 642 2.25 -2.18 11.42
N GLU A 643 1.50 -2.80 12.32
CA GLU A 643 0.48 -2.11 13.10
C GLU A 643 1.18 -1.37 14.25
N VAL A 644 1.40 -0.06 14.08
CA VAL A 644 2.04 0.76 15.12
C VAL A 644 0.98 1.34 16.05
N ARG A 645 1.11 1.06 17.35
CA ARG A 645 0.22 1.57 18.40
C ARG A 645 0.94 2.61 19.26
N SER A 646 0.26 3.71 19.58
CA SER A 646 0.76 4.72 20.52
C SER A 646 -0.04 4.62 21.82
N VAL A 647 0.64 4.15 22.86
CA VAL A 647 0.07 3.96 24.20
C VAL A 647 0.80 4.93 25.12
N SER A 648 0.36 6.18 25.12
CA SER A 648 1.14 7.26 25.74
C SER A 648 0.29 8.30 26.46
N VAL A 649 0.84 8.78 27.58
CA VAL A 649 0.17 9.76 28.46
C VAL A 649 1.14 10.89 28.82
N ALA A 650 0.81 12.12 28.45
CA ALA A 650 1.60 13.28 28.86
C ALA A 650 1.79 13.34 30.39
N GLY A 651 3.05 13.52 30.81
CA GLY A 651 3.44 13.56 32.22
C GLY A 651 3.68 12.20 32.88
N SER A 652 3.26 11.09 32.25
CA SER A 652 3.43 9.73 32.77
C SER A 652 4.89 9.35 33.01
N LYS A 653 5.11 8.66 34.12
CA LYS A 653 6.38 8.08 34.59
C LYS A 653 6.43 6.58 34.32
N ALA A 654 7.62 5.99 34.43
CA ALA A 654 7.75 4.53 34.35
C ALA A 654 6.94 3.81 35.46
N SER A 655 6.82 4.42 36.63
CA SER A 655 5.98 3.91 37.73
C SER A 655 4.49 3.91 37.38
N ASP A 656 4.03 4.94 36.68
CA ASP A 656 2.61 5.10 36.35
C ASP A 656 2.20 4.03 35.32
N PHE A 657 3.04 3.77 34.32
CA PHE A 657 2.83 2.65 33.38
C PHE A 657 2.76 1.29 34.09
N LEU A 658 3.64 1.06 35.09
CA LEU A 658 3.64 -0.17 35.88
C LEU A 658 2.37 -0.34 36.72
N GLU A 659 1.84 0.76 37.28
CA GLU A 659 0.68 0.75 38.14
C GLU A 659 -0.62 0.59 37.35
N TYR A 660 -0.73 1.29 36.22
CA TYR A 660 -2.02 1.54 35.58
C TYR A 660 -2.20 0.90 34.21
N THR A 661 -1.14 0.85 33.40
CA THR A 661 -1.26 0.48 31.98
C THR A 661 -0.83 -0.94 31.69
N ILE A 662 0.29 -1.39 32.28
CA ILE A 662 0.97 -2.61 31.84
C ILE A 662 0.09 -3.85 31.96
N ALA A 663 -0.68 -4.01 33.04
CA ALA A 663 -1.55 -5.17 33.24
C ALA A 663 -2.54 -5.36 32.08
N ASN A 664 -3.02 -4.25 31.52
CA ASN A 664 -3.96 -4.24 30.40
C ASN A 664 -3.26 -4.60 29.09
N MET A 665 -2.05 -4.09 28.88
CA MET A 665 -1.24 -4.44 27.70
C MET A 665 -0.85 -5.91 27.69
N LEU A 666 -0.55 -6.49 28.86
CA LEU A 666 -0.24 -7.91 28.98
C LEU A 666 -1.48 -8.77 28.71
N ALA A 667 -2.67 -8.34 29.16
CA ALA A 667 -3.93 -9.03 28.87
C ALA A 667 -4.26 -9.01 27.37
N ASP A 668 -4.13 -7.84 26.72
CA ASP A 668 -4.30 -7.69 25.27
C ASP A 668 -3.28 -8.54 24.48
N ALA A 669 -2.02 -8.54 24.91
CA ALA A 669 -0.96 -9.35 24.29
C ALA A 669 -1.16 -10.87 24.46
N ALA A 670 -1.91 -11.30 25.48
CA ALA A 670 -2.23 -12.70 25.74
C ALA A 670 -3.52 -13.17 25.06
N ASP A 671 -4.25 -12.26 24.39
CA ASP A 671 -5.53 -12.59 23.80
C ASP A 671 -5.37 -13.47 22.54
N PRO A 672 -5.84 -14.73 22.57
CA PRO A 672 -5.63 -15.67 21.46
C PRO A 672 -6.45 -15.32 20.22
N ALA A 673 -7.41 -14.40 20.31
CA ALA A 673 -8.19 -13.91 19.17
C ALA A 673 -7.42 -12.86 18.36
N GLN A 674 -6.28 -12.35 18.83
CA GLN A 674 -5.46 -11.40 18.05
C GLN A 674 -4.02 -11.91 17.90
N PRO A 675 -3.79 -13.02 17.16
CA PRO A 675 -2.46 -13.57 17.00
C PRO A 675 -1.54 -12.59 16.25
N ARG A 676 -0.58 -12.01 16.97
CA ARG A 676 0.38 -11.03 16.47
C ARG A 676 1.81 -11.44 16.82
N ARG A 677 2.75 -11.11 15.95
CA ARG A 677 4.15 -10.92 16.35
C ARG A 677 4.25 -9.58 17.05
N LYS A 678 4.73 -9.60 18.30
CA LYS A 678 4.60 -8.46 19.21
C LYS A 678 5.97 -7.84 19.46
N HIS A 679 6.06 -6.55 19.25
CA HIS A 679 7.26 -5.75 19.48
C HIS A 679 6.88 -4.53 20.31
N ALA A 680 7.81 -4.01 21.12
CA ALA A 680 7.54 -2.82 21.92
C ALA A 680 8.71 -1.85 21.95
N ILE A 681 8.38 -0.57 22.05
CA ILE A 681 9.31 0.51 22.32
C ILE A 681 8.86 1.21 23.61
N THR A 682 9.76 1.39 24.56
CA THR A 682 9.49 2.17 25.78
C THR A 682 10.22 3.51 25.75
N TRP A 683 9.55 4.58 26.21
CA TRP A 683 10.14 5.91 26.30
C TRP A 683 9.75 6.64 27.60
N TYR A 684 10.23 6.11 28.73
CA TYR A 684 9.98 6.66 30.08
C TYR A 684 11.26 7.10 30.79
N GLY A 685 11.12 7.98 31.79
CA GLY A 685 12.19 8.29 32.73
C GLY A 685 12.43 9.78 33.02
N ASN A 686 12.24 10.67 32.06
CA ASN A 686 12.49 12.09 32.31
C ASN A 686 11.50 12.72 33.30
N ASN A 687 10.22 12.35 33.21
CA ASN A 687 9.22 12.79 34.20
C ASN A 687 9.50 12.22 35.59
N ASP A 688 10.07 11.01 35.67
CA ASP A 688 10.48 10.41 36.93
C ASP A 688 11.60 11.24 37.58
N VAL A 689 12.66 11.55 36.82
CA VAL A 689 13.80 12.35 37.30
C VAL A 689 13.36 13.77 37.67
N ASN A 690 12.57 14.43 36.82
CA ASN A 690 12.01 15.75 37.11
C ASN A 690 11.12 15.73 38.36
N GLY A 691 10.45 14.62 38.62
CA GLY A 691 9.65 14.37 39.82
C GLY A 691 10.47 13.95 41.05
N GLY A 692 11.81 13.97 40.97
CA GLY A 692 12.71 13.67 42.08
C GLY A 692 13.08 12.20 42.28
N GLN A 693 12.71 11.31 41.35
CA GLN A 693 13.11 9.90 41.42
C GLN A 693 14.60 9.74 41.09
N SER A 694 15.25 8.78 41.77
CA SER A 694 16.65 8.45 41.48
C SER A 694 16.78 7.74 40.12
N ILE A 695 17.87 8.00 39.39
CA ILE A 695 18.16 7.29 38.12
C ILE A 695 18.14 5.76 38.33
N ALA A 696 18.64 5.27 39.46
CA ALA A 696 18.62 3.83 39.79
C ALA A 696 17.20 3.28 39.88
N THR A 697 16.27 4.03 40.49
CA THR A 697 14.85 3.67 40.54
C THR A 697 14.24 3.62 39.13
N VAL A 698 14.57 4.61 38.28
CA VAL A 698 14.06 4.67 36.90
C VAL A 698 14.54 3.47 36.09
N VAL A 699 15.83 3.10 36.20
CA VAL A 699 16.38 1.91 35.57
C VAL A 699 15.69 0.63 36.07
N ALA A 700 15.47 0.50 37.37
CA ALA A 700 14.77 -0.66 37.95
C ALA A 700 13.31 -0.79 37.48
N ASN A 701 12.59 0.33 37.35
CA ASN A 701 11.24 0.34 36.81
C ASN A 701 11.22 -0.10 35.34
N ASN A 702 12.11 0.44 34.50
CA ASN A 702 12.22 0.02 33.09
C ASN A 702 12.62 -1.45 32.94
N ALA A 703 13.52 -1.95 33.80
CA ALA A 703 13.86 -3.38 33.85
C ALA A 703 12.62 -4.25 34.15
N THR A 704 11.79 -3.83 35.12
CA THR A 704 10.55 -4.53 35.47
C THR A 704 9.54 -4.52 34.32
N ILE A 705 9.41 -3.38 33.61
CA ILE A 705 8.55 -3.27 32.43
C ILE A 705 8.99 -4.26 31.36
N HIS A 706 10.27 -4.24 30.98
CA HIS A 706 10.81 -5.10 29.94
C HIS A 706 10.71 -6.59 30.29
N GLN A 707 10.99 -6.96 31.55
CA GLN A 707 10.81 -8.33 32.04
C GLN A 707 9.36 -8.81 31.86
N LYS A 708 8.38 -7.97 32.23
CA LYS A 708 6.95 -8.30 32.09
C LYS A 708 6.52 -8.41 30.62
N LEU A 709 6.98 -7.50 29.76
CA LEU A 709 6.69 -7.56 28.32
C LEU A 709 7.30 -8.81 27.68
N ARG A 710 8.57 -9.14 27.97
CA ARG A 710 9.20 -10.36 27.46
C ARG A 710 8.44 -11.61 27.91
N ALA A 711 8.03 -11.67 29.17
CA ALA A 711 7.23 -12.77 29.71
C ALA A 711 5.84 -12.92 29.04
N ALA A 712 5.27 -11.84 28.50
CA ALA A 712 4.04 -11.86 27.71
C ALA A 712 4.27 -12.17 26.21
N GLY A 713 5.49 -12.57 25.83
CA GLY A 713 5.82 -13.02 24.48
C GLY A 713 6.05 -11.89 23.48
N TYR A 714 6.55 -10.73 23.93
CA TYR A 714 7.09 -9.72 23.03
C TYR A 714 8.46 -10.19 22.50
N GLU A 715 8.58 -10.30 21.18
CA GLU A 715 9.72 -10.88 20.48
C GLU A 715 10.89 -9.90 20.43
N LYS A 716 10.64 -8.60 20.22
CA LYS A 716 11.66 -7.55 20.29
C LYS A 716 11.22 -6.41 21.21
N LEU A 717 12.15 -5.95 22.04
CA LEU A 717 11.97 -4.86 22.99
C LEU A 717 13.03 -3.79 22.75
N PHE A 718 12.60 -2.54 22.61
CA PHE A 718 13.49 -1.41 22.41
C PHE A 718 13.25 -0.37 23.49
N ILE A 719 14.28 0.38 23.86
CA ILE A 719 14.16 1.47 24.81
C ILE A 719 14.80 2.73 24.24
N LEU A 720 14.07 3.84 24.31
CA LEU A 720 14.52 5.12 23.80
C LEU A 720 15.27 5.93 24.86
N GLY A 721 16.35 6.57 24.44
CA GLY A 721 17.09 7.57 25.20
C GLY A 721 16.23 8.79 25.51
N GLN A 722 16.50 9.40 26.64
CA GLN A 722 15.88 10.61 27.16
C GLN A 722 16.77 11.84 26.90
N TYR A 723 16.28 13.06 27.15
CA TYR A 723 17.16 14.24 27.07
C TYR A 723 18.17 14.33 28.23
N ASN A 724 17.97 13.57 29.32
CA ASN A 724 18.91 13.54 30.44
C ASN A 724 20.09 12.61 30.15
N THR A 725 21.28 13.19 29.97
CA THR A 725 22.49 12.45 29.60
C THR A 725 22.96 11.43 30.65
N GLY A 726 22.79 11.73 31.94
CA GLY A 726 23.12 10.81 33.03
C GLY A 726 22.19 9.59 33.05
N LEU A 727 20.89 9.82 32.83
CA LEU A 727 19.91 8.74 32.67
C LEU A 727 20.21 7.89 31.43
N ASN A 728 20.53 8.50 30.29
CA ASN A 728 20.90 7.77 29.08
C ASN A 728 22.12 6.88 29.27
N ALA A 729 23.15 7.38 29.97
CA ALA A 729 24.32 6.58 30.28
C ALA A 729 23.96 5.36 31.13
N ALA A 730 23.09 5.53 32.13
CA ALA A 730 22.64 4.45 33.00
C ALA A 730 21.76 3.43 32.26
N ILE A 731 20.79 3.87 31.45
CA ILE A 731 19.95 2.97 30.65
C ILE A 731 20.80 2.21 29.63
N ARG A 732 21.69 2.89 28.91
CA ARG A 732 22.59 2.25 27.93
C ARG A 732 23.45 1.18 28.58
N GLN A 733 24.00 1.47 29.77
CA GLN A 733 24.77 0.49 30.54
C GLN A 733 23.89 -0.70 30.97
N ALA A 734 22.70 -0.42 31.48
CA ALA A 734 21.75 -1.44 31.91
C ALA A 734 21.25 -2.35 30.77
N VAL A 735 21.15 -1.84 29.55
CA VAL A 735 20.88 -2.67 28.36
C VAL A 735 22.12 -3.51 28.01
N ALA A 736 23.32 -2.90 28.03
CA ALA A 736 24.56 -3.58 27.67
C ALA A 736 24.95 -4.71 28.64
N ASP A 737 24.61 -4.59 29.93
CA ASP A 737 24.85 -5.62 30.94
C ASP A 737 23.65 -6.56 31.18
N GLY A 738 22.54 -6.35 30.48
CA GLY A 738 21.34 -7.19 30.55
C GLY A 738 20.44 -6.93 31.76
N THR A 739 20.69 -5.90 32.56
CA THR A 739 19.78 -5.46 33.63
C THR A 739 18.41 -5.07 33.08
N ILE A 740 18.37 -4.37 31.94
CA ILE A 740 17.16 -4.13 31.15
C ILE A 740 17.19 -5.08 29.96
N ASP A 741 16.21 -5.98 29.88
CA ASP A 741 16.03 -6.89 28.76
C ASP A 741 15.48 -6.14 27.53
N ALA A 742 16.38 -5.46 26.81
CA ALA A 742 16.08 -4.78 25.56
C ALA A 742 17.05 -5.25 24.46
N ASP A 743 16.52 -5.41 23.26
CA ASP A 743 17.27 -5.71 22.04
C ASP A 743 18.14 -4.53 21.60
N ALA A 744 17.69 -3.28 21.83
CA ALA A 744 18.52 -2.10 21.63
C ALA A 744 18.12 -0.89 22.48
N PHE A 745 19.12 -0.07 22.77
CA PHE A 745 18.97 1.31 23.24
C PHE A 745 19.12 2.27 22.05
N ILE A 746 18.12 3.11 21.81
CA ILE A 746 18.08 4.04 20.67
C ILE A 746 17.98 5.46 21.20
N ASP A 747 18.93 6.34 20.88
CA ASP A 747 18.95 7.70 21.41
C ASP A 747 18.77 8.74 20.30
N PRO A 748 17.50 9.08 19.96
CA PRO A 748 17.25 10.10 18.95
C PRO A 748 17.62 11.51 19.45
N TRP A 749 17.68 11.75 20.77
CA TRP A 749 17.92 13.06 21.36
C TRP A 749 19.37 13.51 21.30
N SER A 750 20.33 12.59 21.36
CA SER A 750 21.75 12.98 21.31
C SER A 750 22.29 13.17 19.89
N SER A 751 21.48 12.93 18.86
CA SER A 751 21.87 13.06 17.46
C SER A 751 21.47 14.41 16.87
N LEU A 752 22.34 15.05 16.08
CA LEU A 752 21.95 16.24 15.33
C LEU A 752 20.91 15.88 14.23
N PRO A 753 19.90 16.73 13.99
CA PRO A 753 19.68 18.04 14.62
C PRO A 753 18.86 17.98 15.92
N MET A 754 18.30 16.83 16.28
CA MET A 754 17.45 16.62 17.48
C MET A 754 18.11 17.05 18.79
N SER A 755 19.44 16.98 18.89
CA SER A 755 20.17 17.45 20.08
C SER A 755 20.10 18.97 20.31
N ASN A 756 19.59 19.76 19.37
CA ASN A 756 19.40 21.20 19.54
C ASN A 756 18.00 21.53 20.10
N HIS A 757 17.82 21.30 21.40
CA HIS A 757 16.57 21.58 22.12
C HIS A 757 16.13 23.05 22.10
N ALA A 758 17.03 23.98 21.77
CA ALA A 758 16.70 25.40 21.66
C ALA A 758 16.11 25.78 20.29
N ASP A 759 16.12 24.87 19.32
CA ASP A 759 15.57 25.11 17.98
C ASP A 759 14.04 25.08 18.01
N THR A 760 13.41 26.24 17.87
CA THR A 760 11.95 26.38 17.88
C THR A 760 11.27 25.81 16.65
N ALA A 761 12.02 25.47 15.59
CA ALA A 761 11.48 24.70 14.46
C ALA A 761 11.35 23.21 14.81
N LEU A 762 12.14 22.71 15.76
CA LEU A 762 12.17 21.32 16.19
C LEU A 762 11.45 21.09 17.53
N TYR A 763 11.37 22.11 18.38
CA TYR A 763 10.79 21.97 19.71
C TYR A 763 9.85 23.12 20.05
N HIS A 764 8.70 22.79 20.63
CA HIS A 764 7.76 23.80 21.13
C HIS A 764 8.27 24.51 22.39
N ASP A 765 8.92 23.76 23.29
CA ASP A 765 9.35 24.24 24.61
C ASP A 765 10.67 23.58 25.08
N GLY A 766 11.47 23.07 24.14
CA GLY A 766 12.70 22.34 24.38
C GLY A 766 12.54 20.89 24.88
N THR A 767 11.31 20.46 25.15
CA THR A 767 10.98 19.08 25.53
C THR A 767 10.04 18.40 24.55
N HIS A 768 9.07 19.13 23.99
CA HIS A 768 8.08 18.55 23.10
C HIS A 768 8.47 18.76 21.63
N PRO A 769 8.73 17.68 20.87
CA PRO A 769 9.02 17.78 19.44
C PRO A 769 7.87 18.43 18.67
N THR A 770 8.21 19.27 17.69
CA THR A 770 7.26 19.67 16.63
C THR A 770 7.03 18.48 15.69
N ALA A 771 6.02 18.57 14.82
CA ALA A 771 5.79 17.55 13.79
C ALA A 771 7.04 17.30 12.90
N ALA A 772 7.88 18.32 12.67
CA ALA A 772 9.13 18.14 11.92
C ALA A 772 10.16 17.31 12.71
N ALA A 773 10.30 17.56 14.02
CA ALA A 773 11.19 16.77 14.87
C ALA A 773 10.68 15.36 15.12
N ASP A 774 9.36 15.16 15.28
CA ASP A 774 8.78 13.82 15.37
C ASP A 774 9.04 12.99 14.10
N ARG A 775 9.04 13.63 12.92
CA ARG A 775 9.41 12.96 11.67
C ARG A 775 10.87 12.53 11.66
N LEU A 776 11.77 13.36 12.18
CA LEU A 776 13.18 13.00 12.34
C LEU A 776 13.34 11.85 13.34
N ALA A 777 12.67 11.93 14.49
CA ALA A 777 12.66 10.87 15.50
C ALA A 777 12.20 9.53 14.89
N ALA A 778 11.09 9.53 14.14
CA ALA A 778 10.57 8.36 13.44
C ALA A 778 11.63 7.75 12.50
N SER A 779 12.31 8.57 11.70
CA SER A 779 13.38 8.09 10.80
C SER A 779 14.57 7.48 11.55
N PHE A 780 15.02 8.12 12.64
CA PHE A 780 16.11 7.59 13.47
C PHE A 780 15.74 6.27 14.13
N ILE A 781 14.53 6.18 14.69
CA ILE A 781 14.02 4.99 15.36
C ILE A 781 13.86 3.86 14.35
N ALA A 782 13.22 4.11 13.20
CA ALA A 782 13.01 3.11 12.15
C ALA A 782 14.31 2.50 11.64
N ARG A 783 15.36 3.31 11.44
CA ARG A 783 16.68 2.80 11.04
C ARG A 783 17.23 1.77 12.03
N ALA A 784 17.08 2.04 13.32
CA ALA A 784 17.52 1.11 14.36
C ALA A 784 16.63 -0.14 14.40
N LEU A 785 15.31 0.02 14.23
CA LEU A 785 14.37 -1.11 14.19
C LEU A 785 14.67 -2.05 13.01
N ASN A 786 14.79 -1.52 11.80
CA ASN A 786 15.03 -2.31 10.59
C ASN A 786 16.27 -3.21 10.74
N ALA A 787 17.37 -2.66 11.28
CA ALA A 787 18.59 -3.42 11.54
C ALA A 787 18.42 -4.61 12.52
N HIS A 788 17.41 -4.58 13.39
CA HIS A 788 17.12 -5.66 14.36
C HIS A 788 15.97 -6.59 13.93
N LEU A 789 15.20 -6.18 12.93
CA LEU A 789 14.04 -6.90 12.38
C LEU A 789 14.39 -7.70 11.10
N GLU A 790 15.48 -7.37 10.41
CA GLU A 790 15.99 -8.10 9.24
C GLU A 790 16.61 -9.48 9.55
N ASN A 791 16.73 -9.86 10.84
CA ASN A 791 17.40 -11.08 11.30
C ASN A 791 16.46 -12.13 11.88
#